data_AF-A0A8J3K0D6-F1
#
_entry.id   AF-A0A8J3K0D6-F1
#
_cell.length_a   1.000
_cell.length_b   1.000
_cell.length_c   1.000
_cell.angle_alpha   90.00
_cell.angle_beta   90.00
_cell.angle_gamma   90.00
#
_symmetry.space_group_name_H-M   'P 1'
#
loop_
_entity.id
_entity.type
_entity.pdbx_description
1 polymer ?
#
loop_
_entity_poly.entity_id
_entity_poly.type
_entity_poly.pdbx_seq_one_letter_code
_entity_poly.pdbx_strand_id
1 'polypeptide(L)'
;MNAAQQSDRPPQSYPAAGGGPPQSGVFNPAGQPRLRYRAAPHAQAMTRMRAALSAAHQPLAVRLMAGHNTDDPALALLDAWAVVCDIVSFYQERIADEGFLRTARRRDSVRELARTLGHELRPGVSAQTHLAFSVEDSPGAPSTAVVAAGTPVQSVPGQDQLPQTFETTAALTAHVAWNEIAAVDTEAQVFGAGETQIWLLGTGHGLRPGDPLLLIADTRADPSQRPTGNRRQRALHWDFQVLHEVLELPEPGGGWTVLTITPGLGARPDLDLGTPREADRSRDVQVYAFRERANLFGMNAPDPKRFPDETPVDGDWAQFGVGSGELELDGDHPQVLTDSWVVLEQASTCALYLVTEVSPDGAKKYGLSGRITKVKVADGTGLGTFTRRKTLVHCQSVPLPAALRPRRGTLAGPELELRASQPTLPEGRLVLVTGTADDTRQPAVEPATVSECLGSGPAMTVKFQQALRHRYVPSSVRVLGNVVAATHGETVLQVLGSGDGRASFAEYLLRRGPLTYVRAGNAAGAVDTLEVRVDDVRWSEVESLADAAATDRVYSVRTYDDGEVGVVFGDGVHGARPSTGIENITARYRVGIGQEGRVDADGVSLLVQRPLGIRQVRNPAATHDWAPPEDVDQSRANAALRVRTLDRAVSVTDHEDFARGFAGIGRARADLVWDGRRHLVAVSVLGVDGREPGDGLLADLRTALVNARDPGTELMVCGGRMLTYALTIQLAHHPDHERAAVEAAVRASLRDRLGPARADFASTIAASQVLVAAGAVPGVLAVTMPRLVLVGTGAPQPPGPGRGDPPGEARPGSGPVGALLIAQPARWVDGDLAPAQALSLAGDQITIAEMP
;
A
#
# COMPACT_ATOMS: atom_id res chain seq x y z
N MET A 1 22.85 34.93 48.98
CA MET A 1 23.74 34.52 50.07
C MET A 1 24.79 33.58 49.49
N ASN A 2 26.06 33.95 49.67
CA ASN A 2 27.25 33.30 49.13
C ASN A 2 27.41 31.84 49.59
N ALA A 3 27.69 30.93 48.66
CA ALA A 3 28.53 29.74 48.89
C ALA A 3 28.85 29.05 47.55
N ALA A 4 29.61 29.72 46.69
CA ALA A 4 30.24 29.11 45.52
C ALA A 4 31.74 29.39 45.57
N GLN A 5 32.45 28.73 46.47
CA GLN A 5 33.92 28.65 46.53
C GLN A 5 34.32 27.68 47.65
N GLN A 6 34.34 26.38 47.37
CA GLN A 6 35.19 25.36 48.02
C GLN A 6 34.69 23.95 47.66
N SER A 7 35.31 23.31 46.67
CA SER A 7 35.61 21.88 46.70
C SER A 7 36.41 21.49 45.45
N ASP A 8 37.59 22.08 45.30
CA ASP A 8 38.61 21.58 44.39
C ASP A 8 39.79 21.13 45.27
N ARG A 9 39.63 19.98 45.91
CA ARG A 9 40.71 19.24 46.58
C ARG A 9 40.73 17.83 45.98
N PRO A 10 41.83 17.42 45.31
CA PRO A 10 41.98 16.03 44.91
C PRO A 10 42.13 15.16 46.18
N PRO A 11 41.79 13.86 46.10
CA PRO A 11 41.95 12.94 47.21
C PRO A 11 43.43 12.90 47.64
N GLN A 12 43.66 12.99 48.95
CA GLN A 12 45.00 12.84 49.53
C GLN A 12 45.56 11.47 49.16
N SER A 13 46.59 11.45 48.33
CA SER A 13 47.40 10.28 48.06
C SER A 13 48.23 9.95 49.31
N TYR A 14 48.10 8.72 49.80
CA TYR A 14 49.07 8.15 50.73
C TYR A 14 50.48 8.18 50.10
N PRO A 15 51.54 8.45 50.87
CA PRO A 15 52.88 8.54 50.30
C PRO A 15 53.36 7.14 49.94
N ALA A 16 53.42 6.85 48.63
CA ALA A 16 54.15 5.70 48.12
C ALA A 16 55.65 5.97 48.28
N ALA A 17 56.32 5.17 49.11
CA ALA A 17 57.76 5.11 49.17
C ALA A 17 58.30 4.55 47.84
N GLY A 18 58.85 5.42 46.99
CA GLY A 18 59.50 5.02 45.74
C GLY A 18 59.42 6.12 44.68
N GLY A 19 60.51 6.86 44.50
CA GLY A 19 60.64 7.94 43.51
C GLY A 19 60.70 7.46 42.05
N GLY A 20 59.61 6.86 41.57
CA GLY A 20 59.33 6.75 40.13
C GLY A 20 58.64 8.02 39.61
N PRO A 21 58.73 8.34 38.30
CA PRO A 21 58.03 9.49 37.74
C PRO A 21 56.51 9.37 38.02
N PRO A 22 55.84 10.48 38.34
CA PRO A 22 54.40 10.48 38.63
C PRO A 22 53.65 9.88 37.43
N GLN A 23 52.77 8.91 37.70
CA GLN A 23 51.84 8.41 36.69
C GLN A 23 50.97 9.59 36.25
N SER A 24 51.11 10.03 35.01
CA SER A 24 50.09 10.87 34.39
C SER A 24 48.79 10.06 34.44
N GLY A 25 47.78 10.57 35.16
CA GLY A 25 46.47 9.95 35.18
C GLY A 25 46.02 9.66 33.76
N VAL A 26 45.60 8.43 33.48
CA VAL A 26 45.17 8.03 32.14
C VAL A 26 43.91 8.83 31.80
N PHE A 27 44.08 9.91 31.05
CA PHE A 27 42.99 10.78 30.64
C PHE A 27 42.37 10.24 29.35
N ASN A 28 41.10 9.88 29.42
CA ASN A 28 40.28 9.50 28.28
C ASN A 28 39.35 10.66 27.91
N PRO A 29 39.57 11.36 26.79
CA PRO A 29 38.63 12.34 26.26
C PRO A 29 37.21 11.79 26.11
N ALA A 30 36.21 12.65 26.33
CA ALA A 30 34.82 12.30 26.08
C ALA A 30 34.59 11.92 24.60
N GLY A 31 33.67 10.99 24.35
CA GLY A 31 33.27 10.61 22.99
C GLY A 31 34.14 9.54 22.29
N GLN A 32 35.22 9.03 22.91
CA GLN A 32 36.08 8.00 22.29
C GLN A 32 35.46 6.61 22.21
N PRO A 33 35.38 5.94 21.04
CA PRO A 33 34.65 4.66 20.87
C PRO A 33 35.18 3.50 21.71
N ARG A 34 36.36 3.65 22.32
CA ARG A 34 36.93 2.75 23.33
C ARG A 34 37.70 3.56 24.35
N LEU A 35 37.86 3.02 25.55
CA LEU A 35 38.78 3.58 26.52
C LEU A 35 40.20 3.14 26.18
N ARG A 36 41.16 4.06 26.33
CA ARG A 36 42.58 3.72 26.40
C ARG A 36 42.88 3.46 27.86
N TYR A 37 42.96 2.19 28.25
CA TYR A 37 43.15 1.80 29.64
C TYR A 37 44.06 0.56 29.74
N ARG A 38 45.29 0.67 29.24
CA ARG A 38 46.35 -0.32 29.49
C ARG A 38 47.31 0.14 30.57
N ALA A 39 47.16 -0.41 31.77
CA ALA A 39 47.98 -0.09 32.93
C ALA A 39 49.45 -0.56 32.80
N ALA A 40 49.69 -1.69 32.13
CA ALA A 40 51.01 -2.28 31.99
C ALA A 40 51.17 -3.19 30.75
N PRO A 41 51.30 -2.63 29.52
CA PRO A 41 51.71 -3.39 28.36
C PRO A 41 53.05 -4.10 28.58
N HIS A 42 53.29 -5.24 27.92
CA HIS A 42 54.48 -6.07 28.11
C HIS A 42 55.79 -5.26 28.19
N ALA A 43 56.06 -4.42 27.18
CA ALA A 43 57.29 -3.62 27.13
C ALA A 43 57.43 -2.65 28.33
N GLN A 44 56.33 -2.06 28.79
CA GLN A 44 56.32 -1.16 29.94
C GLN A 44 56.50 -1.94 31.25
N ALA A 45 55.84 -3.11 31.39
CA ALA A 45 56.02 -4.00 32.53
C ALA A 45 57.47 -4.46 32.64
N MET A 46 58.06 -4.89 31.52
CA MET A 46 59.45 -5.34 31.45
C MET A 46 60.42 -4.21 31.79
N THR A 47 60.18 -3.00 31.28
CA THR A 47 60.99 -1.82 31.59
C THR A 47 60.89 -1.45 33.07
N ARG A 48 59.69 -1.51 33.68
CA ARG A 48 59.50 -1.25 35.12
C ARG A 48 60.19 -2.30 35.99
N MET A 49 60.08 -3.58 35.65
CA MET A 49 60.74 -4.66 36.40
C MET A 49 62.27 -4.56 36.29
N ARG A 50 62.81 -4.27 35.10
CA ARG A 50 64.24 -4.01 34.92
C ARG A 50 64.71 -2.76 35.66
N ALA A 51 63.93 -1.69 35.66
CA ALA A 51 64.21 -0.47 36.42
C ALA A 51 64.18 -0.73 37.95
N ALA A 52 63.28 -1.59 38.42
CA ALA A 52 63.25 -2.02 39.81
C ALA A 52 64.50 -2.83 40.19
N LEU A 53 64.97 -3.71 39.30
CA LEU A 53 66.23 -4.44 39.50
C LEU A 53 67.45 -3.54 39.51
N SER A 54 67.49 -2.51 38.65
CA SER A 54 68.64 -1.59 38.55
C SER A 54 68.68 -0.50 39.63
N ALA A 55 67.64 -0.42 40.48
CA ALA A 55 67.50 0.61 41.50
C ALA A 55 68.65 0.61 42.52
N ALA A 56 69.05 1.81 42.98
CA ALA A 56 70.24 2.00 43.80
C ALA A 56 70.23 1.28 45.16
N HIS A 57 69.04 0.97 45.68
CA HIS A 57 68.86 0.26 46.96
C HIS A 57 69.02 -1.26 46.84
N GLN A 58 69.06 -1.81 45.62
CA GLN A 58 69.25 -3.25 45.39
C GLN A 58 70.73 -3.63 45.52
N PRO A 59 71.06 -4.85 45.99
CA PRO A 59 72.44 -5.35 46.00
C PRO A 59 73.07 -5.32 44.60
N LEU A 60 74.40 -5.13 44.52
CA LEU A 60 75.11 -5.03 43.24
C LEU A 60 74.84 -6.24 42.32
N ALA A 61 74.83 -7.45 42.87
CA ALA A 61 74.51 -8.67 42.13
C ALA A 61 73.12 -8.63 41.47
N VAL A 62 72.13 -8.00 42.12
CA VAL A 62 70.76 -7.84 41.59
C VAL A 62 70.70 -6.76 40.51
N ARG A 63 71.44 -5.67 40.70
CA ARG A 63 71.52 -4.57 39.73
C ARG A 63 72.15 -4.99 38.41
N LEU A 64 73.14 -5.88 38.45
CA LEU A 64 73.80 -6.40 37.25
C LEU A 64 72.85 -7.23 36.38
N MET A 65 71.88 -7.94 36.98
CA MET A 65 70.89 -8.73 36.24
C MET A 65 69.99 -7.90 35.31
N ALA A 66 69.79 -6.61 35.60
CA ALA A 66 68.96 -5.73 34.78
C ALA A 66 69.49 -5.55 33.34
N GLY A 67 70.79 -5.79 33.12
CA GLY A 67 71.47 -5.67 31.82
C GLY A 67 71.74 -7.00 31.11
N HIS A 68 71.28 -8.13 31.66
CA HIS A 68 71.47 -9.44 31.03
C HIS A 68 70.66 -9.59 29.73
N ASN A 69 71.04 -10.57 28.90
CA ASN A 69 70.29 -10.92 27.69
C ASN A 69 69.00 -11.67 28.02
N THR A 70 68.06 -11.67 27.08
CA THR A 70 66.75 -12.35 27.21
C THR A 70 66.85 -13.87 27.40
N ASP A 71 67.99 -14.48 27.10
CA ASP A 71 68.24 -15.91 27.27
C ASP A 71 68.60 -16.30 28.71
N ASP A 72 68.74 -15.31 29.62
CA ASP A 72 68.94 -15.54 31.05
C ASP A 72 67.63 -16.03 31.70
N PRO A 73 67.62 -17.16 32.44
CA PRO A 73 66.43 -17.68 33.11
C PRO A 73 65.71 -16.68 34.04
N ALA A 74 66.43 -15.78 34.68
CA ALA A 74 65.85 -14.74 35.53
C ALA A 74 65.12 -13.68 34.71
N LEU A 75 65.66 -13.30 33.55
CA LEU A 75 64.96 -12.38 32.63
C LEU A 75 63.84 -13.06 31.86
N ALA A 76 63.93 -14.36 31.57
CA ALA A 76 62.82 -15.14 31.03
C ALA A 76 61.63 -15.20 32.03
N LEU A 77 61.90 -15.26 33.34
CA LEU A 77 60.86 -15.18 34.36
C LEU A 77 60.19 -13.79 34.42
N LEU A 78 60.96 -12.71 34.27
CA LEU A 78 60.39 -11.36 34.15
C LEU A 78 59.61 -11.19 32.86
N ASP A 79 60.08 -11.78 31.76
CA ASP A 79 59.38 -11.77 30.49
C ASP A 79 58.03 -12.49 30.60
N ALA A 80 58.01 -13.67 31.23
CA ALA A 80 56.77 -14.39 31.54
C ALA A 80 55.81 -13.56 32.41
N TRP A 81 56.31 -12.87 33.45
CA TRP A 81 55.51 -11.96 34.26
C TRP A 81 55.04 -10.71 33.48
N ALA A 82 55.83 -10.22 32.53
CA ALA A 82 55.44 -9.12 31.65
C ALA A 82 54.30 -9.54 30.72
N VAL A 83 54.31 -10.79 30.23
CA VAL A 83 53.19 -11.38 29.48
C VAL A 83 51.94 -11.47 30.34
N VAL A 84 52.05 -11.96 31.59
CA VAL A 84 50.90 -11.99 32.53
C VAL A 84 50.36 -10.58 32.76
N CYS A 85 51.22 -9.59 33.00
CA CYS A 85 50.81 -8.19 33.17
C CYS A 85 50.07 -7.66 31.94
N ASP A 86 50.55 -7.95 30.72
CA ASP A 86 49.89 -7.50 29.48
C ASP A 86 48.51 -8.15 29.31
N ILE A 87 48.40 -9.46 29.58
CA ILE A 87 47.12 -10.19 29.53
C ILE A 87 46.11 -9.63 30.54
N VAL A 88 46.52 -9.42 31.80
CA VAL A 88 45.65 -8.85 32.83
C VAL A 88 45.25 -7.43 32.48
N SER A 89 46.21 -6.61 32.03
CA SER A 89 45.93 -5.24 31.60
C SER A 89 45.00 -5.18 30.39
N PHE A 90 45.06 -6.15 29.49
CA PHE A 90 44.13 -6.29 28.37
C PHE A 90 42.71 -6.62 28.83
N TYR A 91 42.55 -7.54 29.78
CA TYR A 91 41.22 -7.85 30.32
C TYR A 91 40.63 -6.69 31.12
N GLN A 92 41.45 -5.96 31.88
CA GLN A 92 41.02 -4.75 32.58
C GLN A 92 40.50 -3.67 31.62
N GLU A 93 41.18 -3.45 30.49
CA GLU A 93 40.72 -2.53 29.43
C GLU A 93 39.35 -2.95 28.89
N ARG A 94 39.15 -4.25 28.62
CA ARG A 94 37.87 -4.78 28.13
C ARG A 94 36.76 -4.66 29.17
N ILE A 95 37.04 -4.93 30.45
CA ILE A 95 36.06 -4.74 31.53
C ILE A 95 35.70 -3.26 31.69
N ALA A 96 36.69 -2.36 31.60
CA ALA A 96 36.45 -0.92 31.66
C ALA A 96 35.60 -0.43 30.48
N ASP A 97 35.83 -0.95 29.27
CA ASP A 97 34.99 -0.68 28.10
C ASP A 97 33.52 -1.02 28.39
N GLU A 98 33.21 -2.10 29.12
CA GLU A 98 31.84 -2.50 29.49
C GLU A 98 31.15 -1.55 30.48
N GLY A 99 31.88 -0.65 31.15
CA GLY A 99 31.32 0.24 32.18
C GLY A 99 30.57 1.46 31.67
N PHE A 100 30.58 1.75 30.36
CA PHE A 100 29.88 2.90 29.78
C PHE A 100 29.06 2.49 28.56
N LEU A 101 27.84 3.05 28.46
CA LEU A 101 26.88 2.72 27.40
C LEU A 101 27.48 2.86 25.99
N ARG A 102 28.40 3.82 25.79
CA ARG A 102 29.02 4.10 24.48
C ARG A 102 30.19 3.17 24.14
N THR A 103 30.85 2.56 25.12
CA THR A 103 32.05 1.71 24.92
C THR A 103 31.79 0.23 25.16
N ALA A 104 30.69 -0.11 25.86
CA ALA A 104 30.32 -1.48 26.15
C ALA A 104 30.20 -2.29 24.86
N ARG A 105 30.28 -3.62 24.91
CA ARG A 105 30.11 -4.47 23.71
C ARG A 105 29.24 -5.67 23.98
N ARG A 106 29.14 -6.11 25.23
CA ARG A 106 28.19 -7.15 25.62
C ARG A 106 26.78 -6.57 25.72
N ARG A 107 25.81 -7.37 25.28
CA ARG A 107 24.38 -7.05 25.35
C ARG A 107 23.97 -6.80 26.80
N ASP A 108 24.38 -7.69 27.69
CA ASP A 108 24.06 -7.67 29.12
C ASP A 108 24.55 -6.35 29.76
N SER A 109 25.79 -5.93 29.49
CA SER A 109 26.33 -4.67 30.02
C SER A 109 25.53 -3.46 29.54
N VAL A 110 25.22 -3.40 28.23
CA VAL A 110 24.44 -2.29 27.65
C VAL A 110 23.06 -2.24 28.26
N ARG A 111 22.44 -3.40 28.45
CA ARG A 111 21.13 -3.54 29.06
C ARG A 111 21.11 -3.08 30.51
N GLU A 112 22.01 -3.61 31.35
CA GLU A 112 22.07 -3.23 32.76
C GLU A 112 22.34 -1.72 32.91
N LEU A 113 23.24 -1.18 32.10
CA LEU A 113 23.50 0.27 32.07
C LEU A 113 22.26 1.06 31.60
N ALA A 114 21.57 0.62 30.55
CA ALA A 114 20.33 1.25 30.09
C ALA A 114 19.24 1.19 31.17
N ARG A 115 19.15 0.08 31.91
CA ARG A 115 18.21 -0.08 33.02
C ARG A 115 18.50 0.90 34.16
N THR A 116 19.76 1.21 34.45
CA THR A 116 20.07 2.28 35.43
C THR A 116 19.53 3.66 35.01
N LEU A 117 19.23 3.85 33.72
CA LEU A 117 18.60 5.03 33.16
C LEU A 117 17.07 4.91 33.03
N GLY A 118 16.48 3.81 33.53
CA GLY A 118 15.06 3.51 33.36
C GLY A 118 14.66 3.01 31.97
N HIS A 119 15.62 2.56 31.15
CA HIS A 119 15.35 2.02 29.81
C HIS A 119 15.52 0.49 29.79
N GLU A 120 14.41 -0.23 29.59
CA GLU A 120 14.46 -1.64 29.19
C GLU A 120 14.52 -1.76 27.67
N LEU A 121 15.17 -2.81 27.18
CA LEU A 121 15.22 -3.13 25.75
C LEU A 121 13.80 -3.31 25.21
N ARG A 122 13.48 -2.61 24.13
CA ARG A 122 12.15 -2.73 23.54
C ARG A 122 11.93 -4.16 23.02
N PRO A 123 10.80 -4.79 23.38
CA PRO A 123 10.47 -6.11 22.87
C PRO A 123 10.11 -6.03 21.38
N GLY A 124 10.15 -7.17 20.71
CA GLY A 124 9.60 -7.27 19.36
C GLY A 124 8.07 -7.18 19.41
N VAL A 125 7.48 -6.53 18.41
CA VAL A 125 6.02 -6.35 18.30
C VAL A 125 5.47 -7.36 17.30
N SER A 126 4.38 -8.02 17.67
CA SER A 126 3.62 -8.93 16.81
C SER A 126 3.16 -8.24 15.52
N ALA A 127 3.33 -8.93 14.40
CA ALA A 127 2.75 -8.52 13.13
C ALA A 127 1.22 -8.48 13.17
N GLN A 128 0.66 -7.52 12.42
CA GLN A 128 -0.76 -7.34 12.21
C GLN A 128 -1.13 -7.78 10.79
N THR A 129 -2.33 -8.32 10.62
CA THR A 129 -2.90 -8.59 9.30
C THR A 129 -4.42 -8.59 9.32
N HIS A 130 -5.02 -8.47 8.13
CA HIS A 130 -6.46 -8.63 7.93
C HIS A 130 -6.71 -9.93 7.19
N LEU A 131 -7.43 -10.85 7.83
CA LEU A 131 -7.81 -12.13 7.24
C LEU A 131 -9.18 -12.01 6.59
N ALA A 132 -9.25 -12.35 5.30
CA ALA A 132 -10.48 -12.47 4.54
C ALA A 132 -10.88 -13.95 4.44
N PHE A 133 -12.05 -14.27 4.95
CA PHE A 133 -12.62 -15.62 4.95
C PHE A 133 -13.62 -15.78 3.80
N SER A 134 -13.54 -16.90 3.08
CA SER A 134 -14.59 -17.30 2.13
C SER A 134 -15.48 -18.37 2.76
N VAL A 135 -16.79 -18.16 2.77
CA VAL A 135 -17.80 -19.17 3.11
C VAL A 135 -18.02 -20.10 1.92
N GLU A 136 -18.34 -21.37 2.19
CA GLU A 136 -18.70 -22.35 1.17
C GLU A 136 -19.96 -21.94 0.40
N ASP A 137 -19.90 -21.98 -0.93
CA ASP A 137 -20.98 -21.55 -1.85
C ASP A 137 -21.53 -22.72 -2.69
N SER A 138 -21.17 -23.94 -2.30
CA SER A 138 -21.71 -25.16 -2.90
C SER A 138 -23.21 -25.28 -2.61
N PRO A 139 -24.04 -25.76 -3.56
CA PRO A 139 -25.47 -25.97 -3.33
C PRO A 139 -25.74 -26.81 -2.08
N GLY A 140 -26.54 -26.29 -1.15
CA GLY A 140 -26.89 -26.95 0.12
C GLY A 140 -25.95 -26.66 1.30
N ALA A 141 -24.85 -25.92 1.09
CA ALA A 141 -24.02 -25.41 2.17
C ALA A 141 -24.72 -24.28 2.96
N PRO A 142 -24.42 -24.09 4.25
CA PRO A 142 -24.95 -22.97 5.01
C PRO A 142 -24.44 -21.64 4.45
N SER A 143 -25.33 -20.66 4.30
CA SER A 143 -25.00 -19.32 3.79
C SER A 143 -24.20 -18.45 4.77
N THR A 144 -23.96 -18.95 5.98
CA THR A 144 -23.22 -18.28 7.05
C THR A 144 -22.29 -19.23 7.79
N ALA A 145 -21.21 -18.70 8.35
CA ALA A 145 -20.25 -19.43 9.17
C ALA A 145 -19.74 -18.55 10.32
N VAL A 146 -19.37 -19.17 11.45
CA VAL A 146 -18.82 -18.48 12.61
C VAL A 146 -17.34 -18.81 12.74
N VAL A 147 -16.51 -17.78 12.82
CA VAL A 147 -15.09 -17.85 13.15
C VAL A 147 -14.92 -17.27 14.56
N ALA A 148 -14.42 -18.07 15.50
CA ALA A 148 -14.23 -17.62 16.88
C ALA A 148 -13.01 -16.71 17.03
N ALA A 149 -12.98 -15.84 18.04
CA ALA A 149 -11.75 -15.17 18.44
C ALA A 149 -10.69 -16.22 18.83
N GLY A 150 -9.42 -15.96 18.51
CA GLY A 150 -8.33 -16.92 18.71
C GLY A 150 -8.27 -18.05 17.68
N THR A 151 -9.02 -17.98 16.57
CA THR A 151 -8.92 -19.00 15.50
C THR A 151 -7.52 -18.95 14.88
N PRO A 152 -6.76 -20.06 14.89
CA PRO A 152 -5.39 -20.10 14.38
C PRO A 152 -5.35 -20.28 12.86
N VAL A 153 -4.58 -19.42 12.20
CA VAL A 153 -4.26 -19.48 10.77
C VAL A 153 -2.74 -19.42 10.60
N GLN A 154 -2.17 -20.33 9.82
CA GLN A 154 -0.74 -20.41 9.58
C GLN A 154 -0.34 -19.80 8.24
N SER A 155 0.88 -19.28 8.21
CA SER A 155 1.55 -18.94 6.97
C SER A 155 1.96 -20.18 6.19
N VAL A 156 2.00 -20.05 4.87
CA VAL A 156 2.67 -20.99 3.98
C VAL A 156 4.17 -20.68 4.07
N PRO A 157 5.00 -21.58 4.59
CA PRO A 157 6.42 -21.31 4.73
C PRO A 157 7.10 -21.22 3.36
N GLY A 158 8.04 -20.27 3.23
CA GLY A 158 9.01 -20.28 2.14
C GLY A 158 10.02 -21.43 2.29
N GLN A 159 10.94 -21.56 1.32
CA GLN A 159 12.04 -22.50 1.41
C GLN A 159 12.87 -22.22 2.68
N ASP A 160 13.06 -23.23 3.53
CA ASP A 160 13.78 -23.17 4.81
C ASP A 160 13.12 -22.33 5.93
N GLN A 161 11.83 -22.01 5.82
CA GLN A 161 11.07 -21.32 6.89
C GLN A 161 10.10 -22.26 7.60
N LEU A 162 9.79 -21.93 8.86
CA LEU A 162 8.73 -22.60 9.62
C LEU A 162 7.40 -21.85 9.46
N PRO A 163 6.25 -22.56 9.43
CA PRO A 163 4.94 -21.93 9.45
C PRO A 163 4.79 -21.01 10.67
N GLN A 164 4.22 -19.82 10.44
CA GLN A 164 3.99 -18.82 11.47
C GLN A 164 2.50 -18.74 11.78
N THR A 165 2.14 -18.85 13.06
CA THR A 165 0.73 -18.85 13.50
C THR A 165 0.24 -17.42 13.74
N PHE A 166 -0.95 -17.13 13.24
CA PHE A 166 -1.72 -15.92 13.49
C PHE A 166 -3.05 -16.29 14.14
N GLU A 167 -3.49 -15.51 15.11
CA GLU A 167 -4.77 -15.70 15.79
C GLU A 167 -5.70 -14.52 15.52
N THR A 168 -6.96 -14.80 15.17
CA THR A 168 -7.99 -13.77 14.98
C THR A 168 -8.26 -13.02 16.28
N THR A 169 -8.34 -11.70 16.22
CA THR A 169 -8.50 -10.83 17.41
C THR A 169 -9.94 -10.78 17.94
N ALA A 170 -10.92 -11.05 17.08
CA ALA A 170 -12.34 -11.01 17.41
C ALA A 170 -13.08 -12.18 16.74
N ALA A 171 -14.30 -12.45 17.21
CA ALA A 171 -15.20 -13.37 16.53
C ALA A 171 -15.80 -12.71 15.28
N LEU A 172 -16.01 -13.49 14.22
CA LEU A 172 -16.57 -13.03 12.95
C LEU A 172 -17.73 -13.94 12.54
N THR A 173 -18.87 -13.34 12.25
CA THR A 173 -19.94 -13.99 11.48
C THR A 173 -19.74 -13.66 10.01
N ALA A 174 -19.37 -14.68 9.23
CA ALA A 174 -19.10 -14.60 7.81
C ALA A 174 -20.34 -15.02 7.00
N HIS A 175 -20.54 -14.39 5.84
CA HIS A 175 -21.67 -14.63 4.94
C HIS A 175 -21.19 -14.93 3.53
N VAL A 176 -21.83 -15.86 2.83
CA VAL A 176 -21.50 -16.20 1.44
C VAL A 176 -21.65 -14.98 0.51
N ALA A 177 -22.68 -14.16 0.73
CA ALA A 177 -22.93 -12.94 -0.04
C ALA A 177 -21.85 -11.86 0.10
N TRP A 178 -20.91 -12.01 1.04
CA TRP A 178 -19.83 -11.08 1.33
C TRP A 178 -18.44 -11.65 1.04
N ASN A 179 -18.38 -12.83 0.42
CA ASN A 179 -17.12 -13.44 -0.01
C ASN A 179 -16.33 -12.48 -0.90
N GLU A 180 -17.00 -11.93 -1.92
CA GLU A 180 -16.43 -10.98 -2.86
C GLU A 180 -17.57 -10.20 -3.54
N ILE A 181 -17.62 -8.88 -3.30
CA ILE A 181 -18.66 -8.00 -3.84
C ILE A 181 -18.01 -7.09 -4.89
N ALA A 182 -18.43 -7.22 -6.15
CA ALA A 182 -17.90 -6.38 -7.23
C ALA A 182 -18.47 -4.96 -7.15
N ALA A 183 -17.64 -3.97 -7.49
CA ALA A 183 -18.13 -2.62 -7.72
C ALA A 183 -19.03 -2.55 -8.97
N VAL A 184 -19.90 -1.55 -9.02
CA VAL A 184 -20.62 -1.19 -10.24
C VAL A 184 -19.64 -0.50 -11.17
N ASP A 185 -19.27 -1.21 -12.23
CA ASP A 185 -18.25 -0.86 -13.22
C ASP A 185 -18.84 -0.36 -14.56
N THR A 186 -20.16 -0.24 -14.62
CA THR A 186 -20.91 0.24 -15.79
C THR A 186 -21.75 1.46 -15.43
N GLU A 187 -22.02 2.29 -16.42
CA GLU A 187 -22.93 3.44 -16.32
C GLU A 187 -23.83 3.51 -17.55
N ALA A 188 -24.98 4.19 -17.42
CA ALA A 188 -25.85 4.44 -18.56
C ALA A 188 -25.12 5.29 -19.62
N GLN A 189 -25.17 4.86 -20.87
CA GLN A 189 -24.61 5.61 -21.98
C GLN A 189 -25.54 6.80 -22.32
N VAL A 190 -24.96 7.99 -22.42
CA VAL A 190 -25.66 9.22 -22.77
C VAL A 190 -25.21 9.65 -24.16
N PHE A 191 -26.17 9.87 -25.07
CA PHE A 191 -25.91 10.30 -26.43
C PHE A 191 -26.21 11.80 -26.59
N GLY A 192 -25.17 12.60 -26.80
CA GLY A 192 -25.27 14.05 -27.02
C GLY A 192 -24.92 14.46 -28.45
N ALA A 193 -25.24 15.71 -28.81
CA ALA A 193 -24.81 16.29 -30.08
C ALA A 193 -23.27 16.28 -30.19
N GLY A 194 -22.77 15.79 -31.32
CA GLY A 194 -21.34 15.63 -31.59
C GLY A 194 -20.70 14.36 -31.02
N GLU A 195 -21.44 13.49 -30.31
CA GLU A 195 -20.88 12.21 -29.85
C GLU A 195 -20.45 11.36 -31.06
N THR A 196 -19.24 10.82 -31.02
CA THR A 196 -18.65 10.02 -32.10
C THR A 196 -18.50 8.55 -31.75
N GLN A 197 -18.77 8.16 -30.50
CA GLN A 197 -18.57 6.80 -30.01
C GLN A 197 -19.86 6.18 -29.48
N ILE A 198 -20.10 4.93 -29.83
CA ILE A 198 -21.20 4.11 -29.30
C ILE A 198 -20.60 2.83 -28.73
N TRP A 199 -20.79 2.60 -27.44
CA TRP A 199 -20.35 1.40 -26.75
C TRP A 199 -21.44 0.34 -26.79
N LEU A 200 -21.07 -0.90 -27.12
CA LEU A 200 -21.92 -2.08 -27.09
C LEU A 200 -21.39 -3.09 -26.08
N LEU A 201 -22.28 -3.66 -25.29
CA LEU A 201 -21.95 -4.78 -24.40
C LEU A 201 -21.74 -6.07 -25.21
N GLY A 202 -20.56 -6.67 -25.11
CA GLY A 202 -20.18 -7.87 -25.85
C GLY A 202 -19.23 -7.61 -27.03
N THR A 203 -18.72 -8.70 -27.60
CA THR A 203 -17.97 -8.72 -28.88
C THR A 203 -18.69 -9.60 -29.90
N GLY A 204 -18.25 -9.57 -31.17
CA GLY A 204 -18.77 -10.48 -32.19
C GLY A 204 -20.15 -10.09 -32.73
N HIS A 205 -20.52 -8.81 -32.66
CA HIS A 205 -21.78 -8.31 -33.22
C HIS A 205 -21.81 -8.34 -34.76
N GLY A 206 -20.73 -8.74 -35.43
CA GLY A 206 -20.67 -8.88 -36.89
C GLY A 206 -20.84 -7.56 -37.64
N LEU A 207 -20.40 -6.44 -37.04
CA LEU A 207 -20.45 -5.09 -37.62
C LEU A 207 -19.13 -4.77 -38.33
N ARG A 208 -19.20 -3.99 -39.41
CA ARG A 208 -18.04 -3.58 -40.21
C ARG A 208 -18.11 -2.08 -40.55
N PRO A 209 -16.96 -1.43 -40.77
CA PRO A 209 -16.93 -0.10 -41.38
C PRO A 209 -17.79 -0.05 -42.66
N GLY A 210 -18.67 0.95 -42.76
CA GLY A 210 -19.64 1.12 -43.83
C GLY A 210 -21.05 0.59 -43.53
N ASP A 211 -21.26 -0.12 -42.41
CA ASP A 211 -22.57 -0.61 -42.02
C ASP A 211 -23.50 0.54 -41.59
N PRO A 212 -24.80 0.49 -41.93
CA PRO A 212 -25.75 1.54 -41.58
C PRO A 212 -26.29 1.35 -40.16
N LEU A 213 -26.27 2.43 -39.38
CA LEU A 213 -26.77 2.48 -38.01
C LEU A 213 -27.94 3.46 -37.90
N LEU A 214 -28.90 3.11 -37.06
CA LEU A 214 -30.03 3.98 -36.70
C LEU A 214 -30.04 4.18 -35.20
N LEU A 215 -30.08 5.44 -34.78
CA LEU A 215 -30.32 5.82 -33.40
C LEU A 215 -31.71 6.43 -33.31
N ILE A 216 -32.51 5.98 -32.35
CA ILE A 216 -33.87 6.49 -32.10
C ILE A 216 -34.00 6.83 -30.63
N ALA A 217 -34.36 8.07 -30.31
CA ALA A 217 -34.73 8.46 -28.97
C ALA A 217 -36.25 8.36 -28.77
N ASP A 218 -36.66 7.96 -27.57
CA ASP A 218 -38.06 7.86 -27.14
C ASP A 218 -38.90 6.85 -27.96
N THR A 219 -38.58 5.57 -27.82
CA THR A 219 -39.38 4.46 -28.39
C THR A 219 -40.61 4.09 -27.54
N ARG A 220 -40.81 4.72 -26.37
CA ARG A 220 -41.83 4.34 -25.37
C ARG A 220 -43.07 5.24 -25.33
N ALA A 221 -43.11 6.35 -26.07
CA ALA A 221 -44.32 7.14 -26.15
C ALA A 221 -45.46 6.33 -26.80
N ASP A 222 -46.39 5.87 -25.97
CA ASP A 222 -47.72 5.41 -26.35
C ASP A 222 -48.24 6.29 -27.52
N PRO A 223 -48.53 5.72 -28.70
CA PRO A 223 -48.99 6.49 -29.86
C PRO A 223 -50.19 7.38 -29.53
N SER A 224 -51.00 7.00 -28.54
CA SER A 224 -52.19 7.73 -28.09
C SER A 224 -51.90 8.93 -27.18
N GLN A 225 -50.69 9.04 -26.61
CA GLN A 225 -50.28 10.13 -25.71
C GLN A 225 -49.41 11.19 -26.40
N ARG A 226 -49.21 11.11 -27.72
CA ARG A 226 -48.46 12.11 -28.48
C ARG A 226 -49.15 13.49 -28.38
N PRO A 227 -48.44 14.56 -27.97
CA PRO A 227 -49.05 15.88 -27.84
C PRO A 227 -49.63 16.37 -29.17
N THR A 228 -50.84 16.92 -29.12
CA THR A 228 -51.63 17.38 -30.29
C THR A 228 -51.16 18.71 -30.89
N GLY A 229 -49.88 19.07 -30.70
CA GLY A 229 -49.27 20.33 -31.13
C GLY A 229 -48.64 20.29 -32.53
N ASN A 230 -48.07 21.43 -32.95
CA ASN A 230 -47.50 21.70 -34.28
C ASN A 230 -46.57 20.59 -34.82
N ARG A 231 -46.52 20.41 -36.14
CA ARG A 231 -45.79 19.37 -36.90
C ARG A 231 -44.32 19.13 -36.48
N ARG A 232 -43.63 20.14 -35.94
CA ARG A 232 -42.25 20.02 -35.40
C ARG A 232 -42.16 19.30 -34.04
N GLN A 233 -43.24 19.22 -33.27
CA GLN A 233 -43.31 18.53 -31.98
C GLN A 233 -43.70 17.04 -32.08
N ARG A 234 -43.97 16.53 -33.29
CA ARG A 234 -44.39 15.14 -33.56
C ARG A 234 -43.27 14.22 -34.04
N ALA A 235 -42.10 14.73 -34.38
CA ALA A 235 -41.04 13.93 -34.99
C ALA A 235 -40.36 13.05 -33.93
N LEU A 236 -40.32 11.74 -34.18
CA LEU A 236 -39.34 10.86 -33.53
C LEU A 236 -37.96 11.49 -33.72
N HIS A 237 -37.17 11.61 -32.67
CA HIS A 237 -35.80 12.09 -32.78
C HIS A 237 -34.93 10.91 -33.20
N TRP A 238 -34.47 10.89 -34.44
CA TRP A 238 -33.65 9.80 -34.97
C TRP A 238 -32.48 10.32 -35.80
N ASP A 239 -31.38 9.58 -35.80
CA ASP A 239 -30.21 9.85 -36.63
C ASP A 239 -29.82 8.59 -37.42
N PHE A 240 -29.40 8.78 -38.66
CA PHE A 240 -28.92 7.70 -39.53
C PHE A 240 -27.46 7.93 -39.83
N GLN A 241 -26.63 7.00 -39.35
CA GLN A 241 -25.19 7.10 -39.36
C GLN A 241 -24.58 5.93 -40.12
N VAL A 242 -23.44 6.20 -40.75
CA VAL A 242 -22.63 5.13 -41.36
C VAL A 242 -21.44 4.89 -40.44
N LEU A 243 -21.27 3.63 -40.06
CA LEU A 243 -20.20 3.19 -39.18
C LEU A 243 -18.83 3.46 -39.82
N HIS A 244 -17.96 4.18 -39.13
CA HIS A 244 -16.60 4.49 -39.62
C HIS A 244 -15.59 3.46 -39.14
N GLU A 245 -15.67 3.03 -37.88
CA GLU A 245 -14.71 2.10 -37.28
C GLU A 245 -15.39 1.18 -36.27
N VAL A 246 -14.85 -0.04 -36.11
CA VAL A 246 -15.27 -1.01 -35.09
C VAL A 246 -14.03 -1.49 -34.35
N LEU A 247 -14.02 -1.33 -33.04
CA LEU A 247 -12.97 -1.82 -32.15
C LEU A 247 -13.58 -2.81 -31.15
N GLU A 248 -13.14 -4.06 -31.22
CA GLU A 248 -13.52 -5.08 -30.22
C GLU A 248 -12.49 -5.10 -29.09
N LEU A 249 -12.98 -4.98 -27.86
CA LEU A 249 -12.23 -4.95 -26.61
C LEU A 249 -12.61 -6.20 -25.78
N PRO A 250 -11.99 -7.36 -26.04
CA PRO A 250 -12.30 -8.58 -25.31
C PRO A 250 -11.86 -8.48 -23.83
N GLU A 251 -12.75 -8.82 -22.90
CA GLU A 251 -12.49 -8.87 -21.47
C GLU A 251 -13.07 -10.16 -20.83
N PRO A 252 -12.53 -10.62 -19.69
CA PRO A 252 -13.12 -11.71 -18.92
C PRO A 252 -14.54 -11.33 -18.46
N GLY A 253 -15.57 -11.93 -19.05
CA GLY A 253 -16.98 -11.63 -18.73
C GLY A 253 -17.83 -11.07 -19.87
N GLY A 254 -17.28 -10.91 -21.08
CA GLY A 254 -18.07 -10.62 -22.29
C GLY A 254 -17.46 -9.58 -23.22
N GLY A 255 -16.58 -8.72 -22.71
CA GLY A 255 -15.92 -7.66 -23.49
C GLY A 255 -16.87 -6.55 -23.94
N TRP A 256 -16.32 -5.62 -24.73
CA TRP A 256 -17.01 -4.46 -25.28
C TRP A 256 -16.72 -4.30 -26.77
N THR A 257 -17.64 -3.71 -27.51
CA THR A 257 -17.39 -3.22 -28.86
C THR A 257 -17.58 -1.71 -28.89
N VAL A 258 -16.59 -0.98 -29.40
CA VAL A 258 -16.66 0.47 -29.59
C VAL A 258 -16.86 0.75 -31.07
N LEU A 259 -17.95 1.44 -31.38
CA LEU A 259 -18.27 1.90 -32.72
C LEU A 259 -17.90 3.38 -32.83
N THR A 260 -17.15 3.74 -33.87
CA THR A 260 -16.87 5.16 -34.19
C THR A 260 -17.71 5.60 -35.38
N ILE A 261 -18.38 6.75 -35.27
CA ILE A 261 -19.17 7.38 -36.34
C ILE A 261 -18.59 8.75 -36.69
N THR A 262 -18.60 9.08 -37.99
CA THR A 262 -18.09 10.36 -38.52
C THR A 262 -18.96 10.84 -39.68
N PRO A 263 -19.50 12.08 -39.65
CA PRO A 263 -19.43 13.04 -38.55
C PRO A 263 -20.26 12.58 -37.33
N GLY A 264 -20.00 13.14 -36.15
CA GLY A 264 -20.72 12.76 -34.92
C GLY A 264 -22.23 13.06 -34.96
N LEU A 265 -22.95 12.56 -33.95
CA LEU A 265 -24.41 12.68 -33.89
C LEU A 265 -24.90 14.12 -34.07
N GLY A 266 -25.93 14.32 -34.89
CA GLY A 266 -26.53 15.64 -35.12
C GLY A 266 -25.72 16.61 -35.97
N ALA A 267 -24.68 16.15 -36.66
CA ALA A 267 -24.03 16.93 -37.71
C ALA A 267 -24.93 17.13 -38.96
N ARG A 268 -26.01 16.34 -39.09
CA ARG A 268 -27.08 16.59 -40.06
C ARG A 268 -28.15 17.47 -39.41
N PRO A 269 -28.66 18.50 -40.10
CA PRO A 269 -29.53 19.55 -39.53
C PRO A 269 -30.90 19.06 -39.01
N ASP A 270 -31.20 17.77 -39.11
CA ASP A 270 -32.51 17.17 -38.80
C ASP A 270 -32.59 16.55 -37.40
N LEU A 271 -31.48 16.52 -36.65
CA LEU A 271 -31.44 16.01 -35.27
C LEU A 271 -31.30 17.16 -34.26
N ASP A 272 -32.42 17.70 -33.79
CA ASP A 272 -32.45 18.56 -32.60
C ASP A 272 -32.49 17.65 -31.35
N LEU A 273 -31.33 17.28 -30.80
CA LEU A 273 -31.23 16.57 -29.50
C LEU A 273 -31.49 17.48 -28.29
N GLY A 274 -31.87 18.75 -28.54
CA GLY A 274 -32.01 19.75 -27.49
C GLY A 274 -30.66 20.20 -26.93
N THR A 275 -30.65 21.36 -26.28
CA THR A 275 -29.48 21.80 -25.50
C THR A 275 -29.20 20.83 -24.34
N PRO A 276 -27.96 20.75 -23.81
CA PRO A 276 -27.59 19.87 -22.68
C PRO A 276 -28.42 20.00 -21.39
N ARG A 277 -29.37 20.95 -21.34
CA ARG A 277 -30.30 21.16 -20.22
C ARG A 277 -31.53 20.23 -20.22
N GLU A 278 -31.72 19.37 -21.22
CA GLU A 278 -32.81 18.36 -21.26
C GLU A 278 -32.31 16.91 -21.04
N ALA A 279 -31.40 16.73 -20.07
CA ALA A 279 -30.67 15.48 -19.80
C ALA A 279 -31.51 14.25 -19.37
N ASP A 280 -32.84 14.36 -19.25
CA ASP A 280 -33.71 13.21 -18.95
C ASP A 280 -34.11 12.40 -20.19
N ARG A 281 -34.05 12.98 -21.40
CA ARG A 281 -34.47 12.31 -22.64
C ARG A 281 -33.39 11.47 -23.33
N SER A 282 -32.11 11.70 -23.00
CA SER A 282 -30.97 11.01 -23.61
C SER A 282 -30.71 9.60 -23.07
N ARG A 283 -31.51 9.11 -22.12
CA ARG A 283 -31.34 7.79 -21.48
C ARG A 283 -32.09 6.65 -22.19
N ASP A 284 -33.02 6.97 -23.09
CA ASP A 284 -33.85 6.00 -23.82
C ASP A 284 -33.55 6.01 -25.33
N VAL A 285 -32.27 6.03 -25.71
CA VAL A 285 -31.84 5.88 -27.10
C VAL A 285 -31.63 4.40 -27.41
N GLN A 286 -32.30 3.91 -28.44
CA GLN A 286 -32.08 2.58 -29.00
C GLN A 286 -31.23 2.67 -30.26
N VAL A 287 -30.26 1.78 -30.37
CA VAL A 287 -29.35 1.71 -31.51
C VAL A 287 -29.67 0.44 -32.29
N TYR A 288 -29.82 0.56 -33.60
CA TYR A 288 -30.06 -0.55 -34.51
C TYR A 288 -28.98 -0.61 -35.59
N ALA A 289 -28.61 -1.81 -36.00
CA ALA A 289 -27.86 -2.04 -37.23
C ALA A 289 -28.77 -2.57 -38.32
N PHE A 290 -28.64 -2.04 -39.53
CA PHE A 290 -29.30 -2.58 -40.70
C PHE A 290 -28.43 -3.67 -41.33
N ARG A 291 -28.98 -4.87 -41.47
CA ARG A 291 -28.24 -6.04 -41.98
C ARG A 291 -28.43 -6.28 -43.47
N GLU A 292 -29.38 -5.57 -44.08
CA GLU A 292 -29.72 -5.76 -45.49
C GLU A 292 -30.01 -4.42 -46.19
N ARG A 293 -29.63 -4.35 -47.48
CA ARG A 293 -29.93 -3.22 -48.37
C ARG A 293 -30.75 -3.75 -49.54
N ALA A 294 -31.89 -3.12 -49.80
CA ALA A 294 -32.81 -3.46 -50.88
C ALA A 294 -33.03 -2.26 -51.81
N ASN A 295 -33.35 -2.55 -53.07
CA ASN A 295 -33.81 -1.52 -54.01
C ASN A 295 -35.34 -1.57 -54.10
N LEU A 296 -35.94 -0.47 -54.53
CA LEU A 296 -37.36 -0.47 -54.88
C LEU A 296 -37.57 -1.19 -56.23
N PHE A 297 -38.62 -2.00 -56.33
CA PHE A 297 -39.00 -2.66 -57.58
C PHE A 297 -39.19 -1.61 -58.68
N GLY A 298 -38.58 -1.83 -59.85
CA GLY A 298 -38.55 -0.84 -60.94
C GLY A 298 -37.32 0.06 -60.96
N MET A 299 -36.38 -0.04 -60.01
CA MET A 299 -35.10 0.70 -60.04
C MET A 299 -34.35 0.54 -61.38
N ASN A 300 -34.33 -0.69 -61.90
CA ASN A 300 -33.70 -1.06 -63.17
C ASN A 300 -34.67 -1.08 -64.36
N ALA A 301 -35.87 -0.48 -64.23
CA ALA A 301 -36.86 -0.47 -65.31
C ALA A 301 -36.28 0.14 -66.59
N PRO A 302 -36.43 -0.49 -67.76
CA PRO A 302 -35.93 0.06 -69.02
C PRO A 302 -36.58 1.42 -69.35
N ASP A 303 -35.97 2.19 -70.25
CA ASP A 303 -36.55 3.45 -70.73
C ASP A 303 -37.91 3.17 -71.38
N PRO A 304 -39.02 3.76 -70.88
CA PRO A 304 -40.37 3.52 -71.40
C PRO A 304 -40.50 3.89 -72.88
N LYS A 305 -39.66 4.80 -73.42
CA LYS A 305 -39.65 5.16 -74.85
C LYS A 305 -39.27 4.00 -75.78
N ARG A 306 -38.74 2.90 -75.24
CA ARG A 306 -38.43 1.68 -76.00
C ARG A 306 -39.65 0.77 -76.19
N PHE A 307 -40.80 1.11 -75.60
CA PHE A 307 -42.03 0.33 -75.66
C PHE A 307 -43.09 1.09 -76.48
N PRO A 308 -43.59 0.52 -77.60
CA PRO A 308 -44.49 1.22 -78.52
C PRO A 308 -45.83 1.66 -77.92
N ASP A 309 -46.32 0.92 -76.93
CA ASP A 309 -47.65 1.10 -76.34
C ASP A 309 -47.64 1.95 -75.06
N GLU A 310 -46.50 2.51 -74.68
CA GLU A 310 -46.31 3.25 -73.42
C GLU A 310 -46.12 4.75 -73.67
N THR A 311 -46.79 5.57 -72.86
CA THR A 311 -46.65 7.03 -72.90
C THR A 311 -45.97 7.50 -71.62
N PRO A 312 -44.69 7.96 -71.67
CA PRO A 312 -43.98 8.39 -70.47
C PRO A 312 -44.64 9.59 -69.78
N VAL A 313 -44.71 9.58 -68.45
CA VAL A 313 -45.16 10.68 -67.60
C VAL A 313 -43.95 11.24 -66.85
N ASP A 314 -43.71 12.55 -66.94
CA ASP A 314 -42.53 13.22 -66.37
C ASP A 314 -41.18 12.58 -66.75
N GLY A 315 -41.13 11.97 -67.94
CA GLY A 315 -39.93 11.31 -68.47
C GLY A 315 -39.72 9.87 -67.98
N ASP A 316 -40.65 9.28 -67.24
CA ASP A 316 -40.59 7.88 -66.77
C ASP A 316 -41.92 7.14 -66.98
N TRP A 317 -42.03 5.90 -66.49
CA TRP A 317 -43.26 5.10 -66.61
C TRP A 317 -44.46 5.77 -65.91
N ALA A 318 -45.69 5.49 -66.38
CA ALA A 318 -46.90 5.92 -65.68
C ALA A 318 -46.97 5.28 -64.28
N GLN A 319 -47.39 6.05 -63.26
CA GLN A 319 -47.46 5.59 -61.85
C GLN A 319 -46.13 5.06 -61.28
N PHE A 320 -45.00 5.61 -61.72
CA PHE A 320 -43.66 5.16 -61.32
C PHE A 320 -43.15 5.73 -59.98
N GLY A 321 -43.91 6.64 -59.37
CA GLY A 321 -43.63 7.14 -58.03
C GLY A 321 -43.70 6.05 -56.95
N VAL A 322 -43.20 6.36 -55.76
CA VAL A 322 -43.36 5.53 -54.57
C VAL A 322 -44.76 5.79 -53.99
N GLY A 323 -45.52 4.72 -53.73
CA GLY A 323 -46.90 4.82 -53.24
C GLY A 323 -46.99 5.46 -51.86
N SER A 324 -48.13 6.09 -51.55
CA SER A 324 -48.38 6.65 -50.22
C SER A 324 -48.68 5.53 -49.22
N GLY A 325 -47.65 5.06 -48.51
CA GLY A 325 -47.77 4.12 -47.39
C GLY A 325 -47.37 2.67 -47.68
N GLU A 326 -46.95 2.35 -48.91
CA GLU A 326 -46.53 1.00 -49.30
C GLU A 326 -45.23 1.07 -50.13
N LEU A 327 -44.25 0.26 -49.73
CA LEU A 327 -42.98 0.06 -50.41
C LEU A 327 -42.98 -1.31 -51.09
N GLU A 328 -42.62 -1.35 -52.36
CA GLU A 328 -42.39 -2.59 -53.11
C GLU A 328 -40.87 -2.80 -53.21
N LEU A 329 -40.29 -3.66 -52.36
CA LEU A 329 -38.87 -4.01 -52.42
C LEU A 329 -38.63 -5.07 -53.49
N ASP A 330 -37.57 -4.91 -54.29
CA ASP A 330 -37.21 -5.84 -55.38
C ASP A 330 -36.57 -7.12 -54.82
N GLY A 331 -37.25 -8.26 -54.97
CA GLY A 331 -36.81 -9.55 -54.44
C GLY A 331 -37.53 -10.01 -53.17
N ASP A 332 -37.08 -11.15 -52.65
CA ASP A 332 -37.58 -11.74 -51.40
C ASP A 332 -36.71 -11.28 -50.22
N HIS A 333 -37.31 -10.54 -49.30
CA HIS A 333 -36.66 -10.02 -48.09
C HIS A 333 -37.35 -10.55 -46.82
N PRO A 334 -37.28 -11.86 -46.54
CA PRO A 334 -38.03 -12.49 -45.45
C PRO A 334 -37.59 -12.04 -44.05
N GLN A 335 -36.45 -11.35 -43.93
CA GLN A 335 -35.91 -10.83 -42.68
C GLN A 335 -36.41 -9.41 -42.36
N VAL A 336 -37.20 -8.80 -43.24
CA VAL A 336 -37.94 -7.56 -42.94
C VAL A 336 -39.19 -7.96 -42.16
N LEU A 337 -39.29 -7.50 -40.91
CA LEU A 337 -40.33 -7.92 -39.98
C LEU A 337 -41.31 -6.80 -39.69
N THR A 338 -42.51 -7.14 -39.24
CA THR A 338 -43.42 -6.17 -38.60
C THR A 338 -42.75 -5.62 -37.34
N ASP A 339 -42.99 -4.34 -37.02
CA ASP A 339 -42.33 -3.58 -35.95
C ASP A 339 -40.81 -3.39 -36.11
N SER A 340 -40.27 -3.66 -37.30
CA SER A 340 -38.90 -3.28 -37.66
C SER A 340 -38.86 -1.90 -38.32
N TRP A 341 -37.67 -1.29 -38.32
CA TRP A 341 -37.44 -0.01 -38.97
C TRP A 341 -36.90 -0.20 -40.39
N VAL A 342 -37.22 0.74 -41.28
CA VAL A 342 -36.59 0.89 -42.59
C VAL A 342 -36.20 2.35 -42.83
N VAL A 343 -35.04 2.56 -43.43
CA VAL A 343 -34.57 3.90 -43.82
C VAL A 343 -34.45 3.96 -45.34
N LEU A 344 -35.13 4.94 -45.94
CA LEU A 344 -34.97 5.29 -47.35
C LEU A 344 -33.88 6.35 -47.48
N GLU A 345 -32.89 6.09 -48.32
CA GLU A 345 -31.79 7.00 -48.61
C GLU A 345 -31.79 7.36 -50.10
N GLN A 346 -31.80 8.66 -50.40
CA GLN A 346 -31.67 9.20 -51.75
C GLN A 346 -30.82 10.48 -51.70
N ALA A 347 -29.63 10.43 -52.31
CA ALA A 347 -28.65 11.51 -52.24
C ALA A 347 -28.36 11.92 -50.78
N SER A 348 -28.59 13.19 -50.39
CA SER A 348 -28.42 13.67 -49.02
C SER A 348 -29.69 13.58 -48.16
N THR A 349 -30.77 12.99 -48.68
CA THR A 349 -32.06 12.90 -47.98
C THR A 349 -32.25 11.50 -47.42
N CYS A 350 -32.61 11.40 -46.15
CA CYS A 350 -33.00 10.15 -45.49
C CYS A 350 -34.40 10.28 -44.90
N ALA A 351 -35.17 9.20 -44.88
CA ALA A 351 -36.45 9.15 -44.18
C ALA A 351 -36.63 7.80 -43.47
N LEU A 352 -37.07 7.86 -42.22
CA LEU A 352 -37.31 6.69 -41.36
C LEU A 352 -38.79 6.29 -41.38
N TYR A 353 -39.06 5.00 -41.50
CA TYR A 353 -40.41 4.45 -41.45
C TYR A 353 -40.46 3.20 -40.56
N LEU A 354 -41.52 3.08 -39.75
CA LEU A 354 -41.84 1.88 -38.99
C LEU A 354 -42.70 0.95 -39.85
N VAL A 355 -42.29 -0.31 -39.96
CA VAL A 355 -43.00 -1.33 -40.73
C VAL A 355 -44.18 -1.88 -39.93
N THR A 356 -45.39 -1.82 -40.50
CA THR A 356 -46.62 -2.32 -39.87
C THR A 356 -47.12 -3.62 -40.47
N GLU A 357 -46.73 -3.93 -41.71
CA GLU A 357 -47.14 -5.16 -42.39
C GLU A 357 -46.08 -5.52 -43.45
N VAL A 358 -45.75 -6.80 -43.57
CA VAL A 358 -44.85 -7.33 -44.60
C VAL A 358 -45.50 -8.55 -45.26
N SER A 359 -45.53 -8.58 -46.58
CA SER A 359 -46.05 -9.72 -47.34
C SER A 359 -45.22 -9.98 -48.60
N PRO A 360 -44.87 -11.23 -48.92
CA PRO A 360 -44.29 -11.57 -50.22
C PRO A 360 -45.35 -11.42 -51.32
N ASP A 361 -44.95 -10.92 -52.49
CA ASP A 361 -45.83 -10.77 -53.65
C ASP A 361 -45.03 -10.90 -54.97
N GLY A 362 -45.72 -10.85 -56.12
CA GLY A 362 -45.12 -10.73 -57.44
C GLY A 362 -45.53 -9.43 -58.12
N ALA A 363 -44.60 -8.80 -58.83
CA ALA A 363 -44.90 -7.60 -59.61
C ALA A 363 -44.62 -7.84 -61.10
N LYS A 364 -45.56 -7.39 -61.95
CA LYS A 364 -45.42 -7.34 -63.40
C LYS A 364 -45.78 -5.95 -63.91
N LYS A 365 -44.84 -5.02 -63.80
CA LYS A 365 -44.99 -3.58 -64.10
C LYS A 365 -43.68 -3.05 -64.70
N TYR A 366 -43.75 -1.93 -65.42
CA TYR A 366 -42.57 -1.21 -65.95
C TYR A 366 -41.66 -2.03 -66.88
N GLY A 367 -42.24 -2.97 -67.64
CA GLY A 367 -41.49 -3.89 -68.49
C GLY A 367 -40.69 -4.95 -67.72
N LEU A 368 -40.90 -5.10 -66.41
CA LEU A 368 -40.24 -6.06 -65.54
C LEU A 368 -41.26 -7.07 -64.97
N SER A 369 -40.76 -8.26 -64.64
CA SER A 369 -41.49 -9.28 -63.89
C SER A 369 -40.56 -9.89 -62.85
N GLY A 370 -40.98 -9.92 -61.60
CA GLY A 370 -40.14 -10.42 -60.51
C GLY A 370 -40.92 -10.63 -59.21
N ARG A 371 -40.24 -11.26 -58.24
CA ARG A 371 -40.73 -11.35 -56.87
C ARG A 371 -40.48 -10.03 -56.16
N ILE A 372 -41.38 -9.63 -55.29
CA ILE A 372 -41.24 -8.44 -54.47
C ILE A 372 -41.61 -8.74 -53.02
N THR A 373 -41.11 -7.90 -52.12
CA THR A 373 -41.57 -7.86 -50.73
C THR A 373 -42.34 -6.56 -50.54
N LYS A 374 -43.65 -6.66 -50.31
CA LYS A 374 -44.51 -5.51 -49.99
C LYS A 374 -44.38 -5.17 -48.52
N VAL A 375 -44.10 -3.91 -48.23
CA VAL A 375 -43.90 -3.39 -46.89
C VAL A 375 -44.82 -2.19 -46.70
N LYS A 376 -45.81 -2.30 -45.81
CA LYS A 376 -46.61 -1.13 -45.38
C LYS A 376 -45.96 -0.47 -44.18
N VAL A 377 -46.06 0.85 -44.13
CA VAL A 377 -45.46 1.66 -43.07
C VAL A 377 -46.49 2.49 -42.32
N ALA A 378 -46.22 2.78 -41.05
CA ALA A 378 -47.16 3.44 -40.13
C ALA A 378 -47.53 4.87 -40.55
N ASP A 379 -46.57 5.65 -41.05
CA ASP A 379 -46.77 7.02 -41.53
C ASP A 379 -46.06 7.20 -42.88
N GLY A 380 -46.83 7.18 -43.96
CA GLY A 380 -46.29 7.33 -45.31
C GLY A 380 -45.96 8.76 -45.73
N THR A 381 -46.00 9.73 -44.81
CA THR A 381 -45.69 11.13 -45.11
C THR A 381 -44.29 11.27 -45.69
N GLY A 382 -44.17 11.89 -46.87
CA GLY A 382 -42.88 12.10 -47.54
C GLY A 382 -42.41 10.95 -48.43
N LEU A 383 -43.07 9.79 -48.45
CA LEU A 383 -42.68 8.68 -49.34
C LEU A 383 -42.62 9.08 -50.81
N GLY A 384 -43.58 9.90 -51.27
CA GLY A 384 -43.66 10.35 -52.65
C GLY A 384 -42.51 11.26 -53.11
N THR A 385 -41.65 11.75 -52.22
CA THR A 385 -40.44 12.52 -52.61
C THR A 385 -39.27 11.62 -53.03
N PHE A 386 -39.37 10.33 -52.73
CA PHE A 386 -38.39 9.32 -53.13
C PHE A 386 -38.75 8.76 -54.51
N THR A 387 -37.74 8.42 -55.30
CA THR A 387 -37.91 7.85 -56.64
C THR A 387 -37.39 6.43 -56.69
N ARG A 388 -38.06 5.53 -57.41
CA ARG A 388 -37.68 4.11 -57.50
C ARG A 388 -36.24 3.91 -57.98
N ARG A 389 -35.75 4.77 -58.88
CA ARG A 389 -34.41 4.66 -59.48
C ARG A 389 -33.26 5.08 -58.58
N LYS A 390 -33.49 5.98 -57.61
CA LYS A 390 -32.42 6.60 -56.83
C LYS A 390 -32.48 6.27 -55.34
N THR A 391 -33.50 5.54 -54.92
CA THR A 391 -33.74 5.23 -53.51
C THR A 391 -33.15 3.88 -53.15
N LEU A 392 -32.28 3.89 -52.15
CA LEU A 392 -31.81 2.71 -51.46
C LEU A 392 -32.64 2.52 -50.18
N VAL A 393 -33.02 1.29 -49.87
CA VAL A 393 -33.73 0.95 -48.64
C VAL A 393 -32.79 0.16 -47.73
N HIS A 394 -32.47 0.72 -46.56
CA HIS A 394 -31.81 -0.03 -45.49
C HIS A 394 -32.89 -0.72 -44.64
N CYS A 395 -32.79 -2.03 -44.51
CA CYS A 395 -33.80 -2.87 -43.87
C CYS A 395 -33.15 -3.98 -43.03
N GLN A 396 -33.96 -4.84 -42.43
CA GLN A 396 -33.51 -5.81 -41.43
C GLN A 396 -32.82 -5.10 -40.24
N SER A 397 -33.55 -4.19 -39.57
CA SER A 397 -33.05 -3.47 -38.39
C SER A 397 -32.94 -4.42 -37.18
N VAL A 398 -31.75 -4.57 -36.63
CA VAL A 398 -31.47 -5.42 -35.45
C VAL A 398 -31.02 -4.55 -34.28
N PRO A 399 -31.66 -4.62 -33.10
CA PRO A 399 -31.25 -3.82 -31.94
C PRO A 399 -29.87 -4.24 -31.44
N LEU A 400 -29.08 -3.25 -31.00
CA LEU A 400 -27.75 -3.42 -30.43
C LEU A 400 -27.78 -3.12 -28.91
N PRO A 401 -26.96 -3.81 -28.10
CA PRO A 401 -26.93 -3.64 -26.64
C PRO A 401 -26.14 -2.38 -26.21
N ALA A 402 -26.63 -1.21 -26.62
CA ALA A 402 -25.95 0.08 -26.47
C ALA A 402 -26.38 0.90 -25.24
N ALA A 403 -27.12 0.31 -24.30
CA ALA A 403 -27.68 1.03 -23.16
C ALA A 403 -26.63 1.41 -22.10
N LEU A 404 -25.61 0.56 -21.92
CA LEU A 404 -24.56 0.73 -20.92
C LEU A 404 -23.22 0.98 -21.60
N ARG A 405 -22.32 1.62 -20.87
CA ARG A 405 -20.90 1.73 -21.20
C ARG A 405 -20.06 1.46 -19.94
N PRO A 406 -18.76 1.17 -20.07
CA PRO A 406 -17.85 1.16 -18.93
C PRO A 406 -17.89 2.50 -18.19
N ARG A 407 -17.91 2.44 -16.86
CA ARG A 407 -17.93 3.64 -16.01
C ARG A 407 -16.71 4.51 -16.30
N ARG A 408 -16.95 5.80 -16.56
CA ARG A 408 -15.87 6.76 -16.82
C ARG A 408 -15.34 7.31 -15.49
N GLY A 409 -14.02 7.35 -15.34
CA GLY A 409 -13.35 7.84 -14.13
C GLY A 409 -13.01 6.74 -13.13
N THR A 410 -12.25 7.11 -12.11
CA THR A 410 -11.78 6.19 -11.07
C THR A 410 -12.74 6.16 -9.89
N LEU A 411 -12.77 5.02 -9.19
CA LEU A 411 -13.47 4.90 -7.91
C LEU A 411 -12.55 5.37 -6.79
N ALA A 412 -12.98 6.37 -6.03
CA ALA A 412 -12.21 6.99 -4.95
C ALA A 412 -13.15 7.67 -3.94
N GLY A 413 -12.60 8.15 -2.83
CA GLY A 413 -13.37 8.87 -1.82
C GLY A 413 -14.06 7.94 -0.82
N PRO A 414 -15.04 8.44 -0.05
CA PRO A 414 -15.64 7.69 1.06
C PRO A 414 -16.83 6.83 0.67
N GLU A 415 -17.15 6.68 -0.62
CA GLU A 415 -18.36 6.01 -1.09
C GLU A 415 -18.09 5.15 -2.32
N LEU A 416 -18.64 3.93 -2.32
CA LEU A 416 -18.62 3.02 -3.46
C LEU A 416 -20.03 2.51 -3.76
N GLU A 417 -20.34 2.44 -5.04
CA GLU A 417 -21.50 1.71 -5.53
C GLU A 417 -21.08 0.27 -5.84
N LEU A 418 -21.68 -0.69 -5.15
CA LEU A 418 -21.39 -2.12 -5.26
C LEU A 418 -22.61 -2.86 -5.80
N ARG A 419 -22.38 -4.04 -6.38
CA ARG A 419 -23.50 -4.96 -6.66
C ARG A 419 -24.21 -5.30 -5.35
N ALA A 420 -25.55 -5.38 -5.39
CA ALA A 420 -26.33 -5.64 -4.19
C ALA A 420 -25.98 -7.01 -3.59
N SER A 421 -25.81 -7.04 -2.27
CA SER A 421 -25.69 -8.27 -1.48
C SER A 421 -26.87 -8.41 -0.52
N GLN A 422 -27.20 -9.66 -0.18
CA GLN A 422 -28.25 -9.99 0.79
C GLN A 422 -27.70 -10.99 1.81
N PRO A 423 -27.60 -10.62 3.11
CA PRO A 423 -27.87 -9.29 3.67
C PRO A 423 -26.91 -8.21 3.15
N THR A 424 -27.28 -6.93 3.29
CA THR A 424 -26.37 -5.79 3.04
C THR A 424 -25.26 -5.73 4.09
N LEU A 425 -24.18 -4.99 3.82
CA LEU A 425 -23.08 -4.84 4.77
C LEU A 425 -23.52 -3.99 5.98
N PRO A 426 -23.36 -4.46 7.23
CA PRO A 426 -23.78 -3.71 8.41
C PRO A 426 -22.80 -2.56 8.74
N GLU A 427 -23.31 -1.53 9.43
CA GLU A 427 -22.47 -0.46 10.01
C GLU A 427 -21.40 -1.03 10.95
N GLY A 428 -20.21 -0.43 10.94
CA GLY A 428 -19.05 -0.86 11.72
C GLY A 428 -18.34 -2.09 11.15
N ARG A 429 -18.83 -2.69 10.05
CA ARG A 429 -18.17 -3.83 9.41
C ARG A 429 -16.84 -3.39 8.81
N LEU A 430 -15.76 -4.06 9.22
CA LEU A 430 -14.47 -4.00 8.54
C LEU A 430 -14.55 -4.76 7.21
N VAL A 431 -14.10 -4.13 6.14
CA VAL A 431 -13.99 -4.70 4.80
C VAL A 431 -12.61 -4.44 4.23
N LEU A 432 -12.20 -5.22 3.23
CA LEU A 432 -11.03 -4.92 2.41
C LEU A 432 -11.49 -4.51 1.02
N VAL A 433 -11.11 -3.30 0.59
CA VAL A 433 -11.26 -2.85 -0.79
C VAL A 433 -10.00 -3.26 -1.54
N THR A 434 -10.19 -4.05 -2.59
CA THR A 434 -9.11 -4.58 -3.43
C THR A 434 -9.36 -4.18 -4.88
N GLY A 435 -8.30 -3.92 -5.64
CA GLY A 435 -8.41 -3.59 -7.05
C GLY A 435 -7.09 -3.09 -7.62
N THR A 436 -7.10 -2.60 -8.84
CA THR A 436 -5.94 -1.99 -9.50
C THR A 436 -5.96 -0.48 -9.25
N ALA A 437 -4.90 0.05 -8.65
CA ALA A 437 -4.73 1.49 -8.49
C ALA A 437 -4.48 2.16 -9.86
N ASP A 438 -5.18 3.25 -10.15
CA ASP A 438 -5.15 3.91 -11.46
C ASP A 438 -3.81 4.58 -11.77
N ASP A 439 -3.15 5.12 -10.74
CA ASP A 439 -1.89 5.87 -10.85
C ASP A 439 -0.67 4.96 -11.10
N THR A 440 -0.58 3.84 -10.39
CA THR A 440 0.54 2.90 -10.45
C THR A 440 0.27 1.71 -11.36
N ARG A 441 -0.99 1.44 -11.69
CA ARG A 441 -1.45 0.23 -12.40
C ARG A 441 -1.04 -1.08 -11.72
N GLN A 442 -0.86 -1.03 -10.41
CA GLN A 442 -0.53 -2.18 -9.56
C GLN A 442 -1.74 -2.59 -8.71
N PRO A 443 -1.80 -3.85 -8.25
CA PRO A 443 -2.76 -4.26 -7.22
C PRO A 443 -2.60 -3.41 -5.97
N ALA A 444 -3.72 -2.92 -5.44
CA ALA A 444 -3.79 -2.18 -4.20
C ALA A 444 -4.90 -2.76 -3.32
N VAL A 445 -4.65 -2.76 -2.01
CA VAL A 445 -5.57 -3.27 -1.00
C VAL A 445 -5.55 -2.29 0.16
N GLU A 446 -6.72 -1.88 0.62
CA GLU A 446 -6.84 -1.08 1.83
C GLU A 446 -8.04 -1.52 2.70
N PRO A 447 -7.88 -1.49 4.04
CA PRO A 447 -8.99 -1.70 4.96
C PRO A 447 -9.91 -0.46 4.99
N ALA A 448 -11.21 -0.71 5.07
CA ALA A 448 -12.22 0.33 5.27
C ALA A 448 -13.30 -0.16 6.24
N THR A 449 -13.85 0.76 7.03
CA THR A 449 -14.96 0.46 7.94
C THR A 449 -16.23 1.08 7.41
N VAL A 450 -17.27 0.26 7.25
CA VAL A 450 -18.59 0.70 6.75
C VAL A 450 -19.23 1.65 7.77
N SER A 451 -19.64 2.83 7.31
CA SER A 451 -20.43 3.79 8.10
C SER A 451 -21.91 3.70 7.76
N GLU A 452 -22.26 3.42 6.51
CA GLU A 452 -23.65 3.30 6.06
C GLU A 452 -23.71 2.38 4.83
N CYS A 453 -24.78 1.59 4.70
CA CYS A 453 -25.05 0.80 3.50
C CYS A 453 -26.53 0.89 3.12
N LEU A 454 -26.80 1.42 1.92
CA LEU A 454 -28.13 1.63 1.38
C LEU A 454 -28.36 0.71 0.18
N GLY A 455 -29.28 -0.24 0.29
CA GLY A 455 -29.67 -1.12 -0.83
C GLY A 455 -30.66 -0.44 -1.78
N SER A 456 -30.34 -0.39 -3.07
CA SER A 456 -31.21 0.15 -4.12
C SER A 456 -31.23 -0.76 -5.35
N GLY A 457 -32.18 -1.70 -5.40
CA GLY A 457 -32.34 -2.59 -6.55
C GLY A 457 -31.15 -3.53 -6.78
N PRO A 458 -30.54 -3.59 -7.99
CA PRO A 458 -29.42 -4.49 -8.28
C PRO A 458 -28.07 -4.00 -7.72
N ALA A 459 -28.03 -2.80 -7.14
CA ALA A 459 -26.84 -2.19 -6.56
C ALA A 459 -27.10 -1.77 -5.11
N MET A 460 -26.02 -1.51 -4.37
CA MET A 460 -26.05 -0.89 -3.06
C MET A 460 -24.95 0.16 -2.97
N THR A 461 -25.25 1.25 -2.28
CA THR A 461 -24.28 2.29 -1.98
C THR A 461 -23.69 2.03 -0.60
N VAL A 462 -22.36 1.90 -0.53
CA VAL A 462 -21.62 1.70 0.72
C VAL A 462 -20.79 2.94 0.98
N LYS A 463 -20.99 3.55 2.16
CA LYS A 463 -20.13 4.62 2.66
C LYS A 463 -19.17 4.08 3.71
N PHE A 464 -17.99 4.67 3.75
CA PHE A 464 -16.93 4.35 4.69
C PHE A 464 -16.74 5.50 5.69
N GLN A 465 -16.20 5.16 6.86
CA GLN A 465 -15.87 6.15 7.89
C GLN A 465 -14.76 7.12 7.45
N GLN A 466 -13.89 6.67 6.54
CA GLN A 466 -12.80 7.46 5.96
C GLN A 466 -12.81 7.29 4.44
N ALA A 467 -12.28 8.29 3.73
CA ALA A 467 -12.09 8.19 2.29
C ALA A 467 -11.02 7.15 1.95
N LEU A 468 -11.23 6.41 0.86
CA LEU A 468 -10.22 5.49 0.32
C LEU A 468 -8.96 6.27 -0.08
N ARG A 469 -7.80 5.70 0.26
CA ARG A 469 -6.46 6.22 -0.05
C ARG A 469 -6.15 6.09 -1.53
N HIS A 470 -6.63 5.02 -2.17
CA HIS A 470 -6.36 4.75 -3.57
C HIS A 470 -7.50 5.19 -4.48
N ARG A 471 -7.14 5.51 -5.72
CA ARG A 471 -8.07 5.66 -6.83
C ARG A 471 -8.03 4.41 -7.66
N TYR A 472 -9.16 3.72 -7.81
CA TYR A 472 -9.22 2.42 -8.44
C TYR A 472 -9.81 2.44 -9.84
N VAL A 473 -9.35 1.51 -10.68
CA VAL A 473 -10.02 1.18 -11.96
C VAL A 473 -11.33 0.44 -11.65
N PRO A 474 -12.51 0.95 -12.05
CA PRO A 474 -13.80 0.43 -11.60
C PRO A 474 -14.00 -1.08 -11.78
N SER A 475 -13.69 -1.63 -12.96
CA SER A 475 -13.88 -3.06 -13.29
C SER A 475 -13.02 -4.01 -12.44
N SER A 476 -11.92 -3.52 -11.88
CA SER A 476 -11.02 -4.30 -11.02
C SER A 476 -11.45 -4.36 -9.56
N VAL A 477 -12.35 -3.48 -9.12
CA VAL A 477 -12.66 -3.32 -7.69
C VAL A 477 -13.50 -4.48 -7.17
N ARG A 478 -13.06 -5.04 -6.05
CA ARG A 478 -13.75 -6.07 -5.26
C ARG A 478 -13.68 -5.70 -3.79
N VAL A 479 -14.80 -5.81 -3.10
CA VAL A 479 -14.91 -5.62 -1.65
C VAL A 479 -15.10 -6.96 -0.97
N LEU A 480 -14.17 -7.31 -0.08
CA LEU A 480 -14.24 -8.52 0.75
C LEU A 480 -14.87 -8.13 2.09
N GLY A 481 -16.04 -8.68 2.42
CA GLY A 481 -16.80 -8.29 3.62
C GLY A 481 -16.62 -9.22 4.83
N ASN A 482 -16.07 -10.41 4.61
CA ASN A 482 -15.78 -11.39 5.67
C ASN A 482 -14.37 -11.19 6.23
N VAL A 483 -14.11 -10.02 6.80
CA VAL A 483 -12.77 -9.62 7.25
C VAL A 483 -12.69 -9.52 8.76
N VAL A 484 -11.60 -10.00 9.33
CA VAL A 484 -11.25 -9.83 10.75
C VAL A 484 -9.75 -9.61 10.90
N ALA A 485 -9.36 -8.74 11.84
CA ALA A 485 -7.95 -8.53 12.16
C ALA A 485 -7.37 -9.76 12.89
N ALA A 486 -6.11 -10.07 12.61
CA ALA A 486 -5.36 -11.13 13.26
C ALA A 486 -3.95 -10.64 13.60
N THR A 487 -3.37 -11.26 14.63
CA THR A 487 -2.00 -10.93 15.08
C THR A 487 -1.15 -12.19 15.10
N HIS A 488 0.13 -12.04 14.78
CA HIS A 488 1.11 -13.11 14.91
C HIS A 488 1.24 -13.56 16.37
N GLY A 489 1.46 -14.85 16.57
CA GLY A 489 1.66 -15.47 17.87
C GLY A 489 0.62 -16.53 18.20
N GLU A 490 1.07 -17.55 18.92
CA GLU A 490 0.29 -18.71 19.34
C GLU A 490 0.01 -18.64 20.84
N THR A 491 -1.24 -18.82 21.24
CA THR A 491 -1.65 -18.89 22.65
C THR A 491 -1.14 -20.17 23.32
N VAL A 492 -0.47 -19.99 24.46
CA VAL A 492 0.08 -21.03 25.32
C VAL A 492 -0.56 -20.94 26.70
N LEU A 493 -0.92 -22.11 27.24
CA LEU A 493 -1.26 -22.28 28.65
C LEU A 493 -0.13 -23.06 29.32
N GLN A 494 0.43 -22.52 30.39
CA GLN A 494 1.55 -23.11 31.11
C GLN A 494 1.30 -23.11 32.62
N VAL A 495 1.60 -24.24 33.27
CA VAL A 495 1.85 -24.27 34.72
C VAL A 495 3.28 -23.79 34.96
N LEU A 496 3.42 -22.63 35.62
CA LEU A 496 4.72 -22.05 35.94
C LEU A 496 5.41 -22.84 37.06
N GLY A 497 4.65 -23.23 38.08
CA GLY A 497 5.16 -24.05 39.17
C GLY A 497 4.30 -23.99 40.43
N SER A 498 4.90 -24.41 41.53
CA SER A 498 4.32 -24.43 42.87
C SER A 498 4.76 -23.18 43.65
N GLY A 499 3.81 -22.49 44.26
CA GLY A 499 4.09 -21.34 45.12
C GLY A 499 4.76 -21.75 46.44
N ASP A 500 5.64 -20.89 46.95
CA ASP A 500 6.15 -20.94 48.32
C ASP A 500 6.00 -19.56 48.97
N GLY A 501 5.01 -19.41 49.85
CA GLY A 501 4.76 -18.16 50.57
C GLY A 501 5.90 -17.72 51.51
N ARG A 502 6.96 -18.52 51.67
CA ARG A 502 8.19 -18.11 52.37
C ARG A 502 9.22 -17.47 51.45
N ALA A 503 9.20 -17.78 50.16
CA ALA A 503 10.15 -17.28 49.20
C ALA A 503 9.97 -15.76 49.01
N SER A 504 11.08 -15.03 49.02
CA SER A 504 11.12 -13.60 48.72
C SER A 504 11.56 -13.42 47.27
N PHE A 505 10.89 -12.55 46.52
CA PHE A 505 11.13 -12.38 45.09
C PHE A 505 11.15 -13.71 44.31
N ALA A 506 10.16 -14.56 44.59
CA ALA A 506 10.04 -15.84 43.90
C ALA A 506 9.93 -15.61 42.39
N GLU A 507 10.74 -16.33 41.62
CA GLU A 507 10.82 -16.19 40.17
C GLU A 507 10.43 -17.50 39.48
N TYR A 508 9.63 -17.37 38.42
CA TYR A 508 9.20 -18.50 37.60
C TYR A 508 9.38 -18.18 36.11
N LEU A 509 9.96 -19.10 35.35
CA LEU A 509 10.28 -18.90 33.93
C LEU A 509 9.15 -19.37 32.99
N LEU A 510 8.93 -18.62 31.92
CA LEU A 510 8.17 -19.09 30.75
C LEU A 510 9.00 -20.12 29.99
N ARG A 511 8.43 -21.28 29.65
CA ARG A 511 9.14 -22.39 28.99
C ARG A 511 9.13 -22.29 27.46
N ARG A 512 8.17 -21.56 26.90
CA ARG A 512 8.10 -21.21 25.48
C ARG A 512 8.29 -19.71 25.34
N GLY A 513 9.09 -19.31 24.35
CA GLY A 513 9.31 -17.92 24.00
C GLY A 513 9.65 -17.80 22.51
N PRO A 514 9.82 -16.57 22.01
CA PRO A 514 9.73 -15.31 22.75
C PRO A 514 8.28 -14.91 23.11
N LEU A 515 8.09 -14.23 24.26
CA LEU A 515 6.78 -13.70 24.70
C LEU A 515 6.25 -12.67 23.69
N THR A 516 4.99 -12.83 23.30
CA THR A 516 4.32 -11.92 22.37
C THR A 516 3.97 -10.60 23.03
N TYR A 517 4.40 -9.51 22.38
CA TYR A 517 3.93 -8.16 22.64
C TYR A 517 3.04 -7.68 21.50
N VAL A 518 1.90 -7.10 21.83
CA VAL A 518 0.96 -6.48 20.90
C VAL A 518 1.04 -4.97 21.02
N ARG A 519 0.66 -4.28 19.94
CA ARG A 519 0.61 -2.83 19.89
C ARG A 519 -0.32 -2.24 20.97
N ALA A 520 0.08 -1.12 21.55
CA ALA A 520 -0.70 -0.40 22.54
C ALA A 520 -0.50 1.12 22.44
N GLY A 521 -1.51 1.91 22.83
CA GLY A 521 -1.44 3.38 22.92
C GLY A 521 -0.73 3.94 24.17
N ASN A 522 0.17 3.18 24.77
CA ASN A 522 0.97 3.60 25.94
C ASN A 522 2.34 4.18 25.48
N ALA A 523 3.14 4.72 26.40
CA ALA A 523 4.43 5.35 26.06
C ALA A 523 5.42 4.38 25.38
N ALA A 524 5.37 3.08 25.73
CA ALA A 524 6.21 2.05 25.12
C ALA A 524 5.76 1.67 23.69
N GLY A 525 4.49 1.89 23.36
CA GLY A 525 3.86 1.47 22.10
C GLY A 525 3.48 -0.01 22.02
N ALA A 526 3.71 -0.77 23.10
CA ALA A 526 3.43 -2.18 23.17
C ALA A 526 3.08 -2.63 24.60
N VAL A 527 2.38 -3.75 24.70
CA VAL A 527 2.07 -4.47 25.95
C VAL A 527 2.21 -5.96 25.69
N ASP A 528 2.71 -6.71 26.66
CA ASP A 528 2.77 -8.16 26.56
C ASP A 528 1.36 -8.79 26.64
N THR A 529 1.31 -10.09 26.40
CA THR A 529 0.09 -10.89 26.42
C THR A 529 -0.03 -11.78 27.65
N LEU A 530 0.87 -11.59 28.64
CA LEU A 530 0.99 -12.46 29.79
C LEU A 530 -0.14 -12.18 30.79
N GLU A 531 -0.83 -13.25 31.17
CA GLU A 531 -1.73 -13.27 32.32
C GLU A 531 -1.24 -14.35 33.29
N VAL A 532 -0.91 -13.94 34.52
CA VAL A 532 -0.52 -14.86 35.59
C VAL A 532 -1.65 -14.99 36.60
N ARG A 533 -1.90 -16.23 37.04
CA ARG A 533 -2.87 -16.55 38.09
C ARG A 533 -2.21 -17.39 39.18
N VAL A 534 -2.57 -17.11 40.43
CA VAL A 534 -2.20 -17.93 41.59
C VAL A 534 -3.49 -18.37 42.27
N ASP A 535 -3.68 -19.67 42.46
CA ASP A 535 -4.93 -20.27 42.94
C ASP A 535 -6.16 -19.79 42.14
N ASP A 536 -6.04 -19.80 40.80
CA ASP A 536 -7.04 -19.28 39.85
C ASP A 536 -7.40 -17.79 39.99
N VAL A 537 -6.70 -17.04 40.84
CA VAL A 537 -6.89 -15.60 40.97
C VAL A 537 -5.85 -14.86 40.12
N ARG A 538 -6.32 -13.93 39.28
CA ARG A 538 -5.45 -13.09 38.44
C ARG A 538 -4.60 -12.13 39.29
N TRP A 539 -3.32 -12.07 38.98
CA TRP A 539 -2.38 -11.07 39.50
C TRP A 539 -2.15 -9.97 38.44
N SER A 540 -1.77 -8.78 38.89
CA SER A 540 -1.55 -7.62 38.03
C SER A 540 -0.07 -7.40 37.74
N GLU A 541 0.26 -7.16 36.48
CA GLU A 541 1.63 -6.79 36.12
C GLU A 541 1.94 -5.35 36.50
N VAL A 542 3.16 -5.10 36.98
CA VAL A 542 3.72 -3.77 37.24
C VAL A 542 5.15 -3.68 36.67
N GLU A 543 5.55 -2.47 36.24
CA GLU A 543 6.91 -2.20 35.71
C GLU A 543 7.97 -2.43 36.80
N SER A 544 7.65 -2.06 38.04
CA SER A 544 8.53 -2.25 39.20
C SER A 544 7.72 -2.61 40.43
N LEU A 545 8.25 -3.54 41.22
CA LEU A 545 7.68 -3.90 42.53
C LEU A 545 7.95 -2.83 43.60
N ALA A 546 8.84 -1.87 43.35
CA ALA A 546 9.31 -0.91 44.35
C ALA A 546 8.19 -0.09 45.01
N ASP A 547 7.15 0.25 44.25
CA ASP A 547 6.02 1.06 44.72
C ASP A 547 4.81 0.23 45.19
N ALA A 548 4.88 -1.11 45.11
CA ALA A 548 3.78 -1.99 45.45
C ALA A 548 3.67 -2.19 46.98
N ALA A 549 2.45 -2.19 47.51
CA ALA A 549 2.22 -2.48 48.92
C ALA A 549 2.35 -3.98 49.22
N ALA A 550 2.65 -4.32 50.47
CA ALA A 550 2.88 -5.69 50.95
C ALA A 550 1.78 -6.71 50.62
N THR A 551 0.54 -6.26 50.42
CA THR A 551 -0.63 -7.11 50.11
C THR A 551 -1.03 -7.09 48.65
N ASP A 552 -0.38 -6.27 47.82
CA ASP A 552 -0.74 -6.10 46.42
C ASP A 552 -0.40 -7.37 45.64
N ARG A 553 -1.38 -7.91 44.93
CA ARG A 553 -1.21 -9.12 44.11
C ARG A 553 -0.60 -8.74 42.77
N VAL A 554 0.69 -8.41 42.80
CA VAL A 554 1.43 -7.93 41.65
C VAL A 554 2.65 -8.79 41.33
N TYR A 555 3.03 -8.80 40.06
CA TYR A 555 4.28 -9.38 39.57
C TYR A 555 4.94 -8.40 38.60
N SER A 556 6.25 -8.54 38.41
CA SER A 556 7.01 -7.85 37.35
C SER A 556 7.59 -8.87 36.38
N VAL A 557 7.65 -8.52 35.10
CA VAL A 557 8.22 -9.37 34.05
C VAL A 557 9.68 -8.98 33.79
N ARG A 558 10.55 -9.98 33.68
CA ARG A 558 11.96 -9.82 33.33
C ARG A 558 12.29 -10.64 32.11
N THR A 559 12.65 -9.98 31.01
CA THR A 559 13.28 -10.66 29.87
C THR A 559 14.76 -10.94 30.20
N TYR A 560 15.42 -11.94 29.63
CA TYR A 560 16.85 -12.23 29.76
C TYR A 560 17.54 -12.16 28.38
N ASP A 561 18.87 -12.24 28.32
CA ASP A 561 19.63 -11.99 27.08
C ASP A 561 19.45 -13.08 26.02
N ASP A 562 19.08 -14.29 26.44
CA ASP A 562 18.68 -15.41 25.59
C ASP A 562 17.21 -15.34 25.15
N GLY A 563 16.47 -14.32 25.60
CA GLY A 563 15.03 -14.17 25.34
C GLY A 563 14.14 -14.95 26.31
N GLU A 564 14.71 -15.60 27.34
CA GLU A 564 13.91 -16.16 28.43
C GLU A 564 13.15 -15.06 29.16
N VAL A 565 12.00 -15.41 29.72
CA VAL A 565 11.14 -14.46 30.44
C VAL A 565 10.82 -15.02 31.82
N GLY A 566 11.21 -14.28 32.85
CA GLY A 566 10.91 -14.54 34.26
C GLY A 566 9.76 -13.70 34.78
N VAL A 567 8.90 -14.33 35.57
CA VAL A 567 7.83 -13.69 36.35
C VAL A 567 8.30 -13.60 37.78
N VAL A 568 8.51 -12.38 38.27
CA VAL A 568 9.02 -12.12 39.62
C VAL A 568 7.89 -11.59 40.50
N PHE A 569 7.62 -12.29 41.60
CA PHE A 569 6.63 -11.90 42.60
C PHE A 569 7.23 -11.03 43.71
N GLY A 570 6.38 -10.47 44.57
CA GLY A 570 6.80 -9.65 45.71
C GLY A 570 7.51 -10.43 46.81
N ASP A 571 8.15 -9.70 47.72
CA ASP A 571 8.83 -10.21 48.92
C ASP A 571 7.97 -10.09 50.19
N GLY A 572 6.71 -9.69 50.07
CA GLY A 572 5.81 -9.44 51.20
C GLY A 572 5.98 -8.05 51.84
N VAL A 573 6.86 -7.20 51.28
CA VAL A 573 6.97 -5.77 51.58
C VAL A 573 6.64 -4.97 50.31
N HIS A 574 7.26 -5.35 49.20
CA HIS A 574 7.14 -4.80 47.85
C HIS A 574 6.28 -5.75 47.00
N GLY A 575 4.97 -5.79 47.28
CA GLY A 575 4.05 -6.77 46.71
C GLY A 575 3.90 -8.05 47.54
N ALA A 576 2.78 -8.75 47.35
CA ALA A 576 2.46 -10.00 48.02
C ALA A 576 3.33 -11.17 47.52
N ARG A 577 3.59 -12.13 48.41
CA ARG A 577 4.18 -13.42 48.06
C ARG A 577 3.10 -14.36 47.52
N PRO A 578 3.39 -15.21 46.52
CA PRO A 578 2.43 -16.20 46.07
C PRO A 578 2.11 -17.18 47.21
N SER A 579 0.86 -17.61 47.30
CA SER A 579 0.42 -18.61 48.27
C SER A 579 1.12 -19.96 48.04
N THR A 580 1.43 -20.67 49.13
CA THR A 580 1.97 -22.02 49.05
C THR A 580 0.93 -22.97 48.46
N GLY A 581 1.29 -23.68 47.39
CA GLY A 581 0.42 -24.65 46.73
C GLY A 581 1.19 -25.57 45.79
N ILE A 582 0.50 -26.49 45.13
CA ILE A 582 1.08 -27.40 44.14
C ILE A 582 0.57 -26.98 42.77
N GLU A 583 1.48 -26.66 41.85
CA GLU A 583 1.14 -26.29 40.46
C GLU A 583 0.10 -25.16 40.37
N ASN A 584 0.03 -24.33 41.41
CA ASN A 584 -1.02 -23.33 41.60
C ASN A 584 -0.71 -22.00 40.92
N ILE A 585 0.50 -21.85 40.36
CA ILE A 585 0.90 -20.69 39.58
C ILE A 585 0.80 -21.06 38.10
N THR A 586 -0.12 -20.42 37.41
CA THR A 586 -0.41 -20.67 35.99
C THR A 586 -0.27 -19.39 35.18
N ALA A 587 0.08 -19.54 33.91
CA ALA A 587 0.21 -18.46 32.96
C ALA A 587 -0.53 -18.77 31.67
N ARG A 588 -1.22 -17.77 31.13
CA ARG A 588 -1.73 -17.73 29.76
C ARG A 588 -0.99 -16.62 29.04
N TYR A 589 -0.34 -16.92 27.93
CA TYR A 589 0.42 -15.93 27.17
C TYR A 589 0.53 -16.35 25.71
N ARG A 590 1.06 -15.49 24.84
CA ARG A 590 1.30 -15.84 23.43
C ARG A 590 2.81 -15.89 23.12
N VAL A 591 3.17 -16.72 22.13
CA VAL A 591 4.55 -16.91 21.69
C VAL A 591 4.69 -16.55 20.21
N GLY A 592 5.70 -15.75 19.89
CA GLY A 592 6.00 -15.28 18.53
C GLY A 592 5.93 -13.75 18.44
N ILE A 593 6.96 -13.12 17.87
CA ILE A 593 7.07 -11.66 17.71
C ILE A 593 7.84 -11.26 16.47
N GLY A 594 7.69 -9.99 16.10
CA GLY A 594 8.64 -9.28 15.26
C GLY A 594 8.70 -9.79 13.83
N GLN A 595 9.92 -9.83 13.31
CA GLN A 595 10.17 -10.07 11.88
C GLN A 595 9.74 -11.46 11.41
N GLU A 596 9.65 -12.45 12.30
CA GLU A 596 9.13 -13.78 11.93
C GLU A 596 7.67 -13.70 11.49
N GLY A 597 6.89 -12.76 12.04
CA GLY A 597 5.52 -12.49 11.61
C GLY A 597 5.42 -11.75 10.26
N ARG A 598 6.53 -11.43 9.60
CA ARG A 598 6.51 -10.77 8.28
C ARG A 598 6.12 -11.77 7.20
N VAL A 599 4.91 -11.61 6.67
CA VAL A 599 4.37 -12.45 5.59
C VAL A 599 3.80 -11.54 4.49
N ASP A 600 4.10 -11.87 3.24
CA ASP A 600 3.56 -11.15 2.08
C ASP A 600 2.06 -11.43 1.87
N ALA A 601 1.44 -10.71 0.93
CA ALA A 601 0.05 -10.92 0.59
C ALA A 601 -0.23 -12.38 0.19
N ASP A 602 -1.38 -12.88 0.60
CA ASP A 602 -1.88 -14.26 0.45
C ASP A 602 -1.00 -15.37 1.08
N GLY A 603 0.06 -15.01 1.80
CA GLY A 603 0.95 -15.94 2.48
C GLY A 603 0.40 -16.54 3.79
N VAL A 604 -0.61 -15.94 4.42
CA VAL A 604 -1.33 -16.44 5.61
C VAL A 604 -2.68 -17.04 5.17
N SER A 605 -2.69 -18.35 4.93
CA SER A 605 -3.83 -19.01 4.26
C SER A 605 -4.14 -20.43 4.76
N LEU A 606 -3.33 -21.00 5.67
CA LEU A 606 -3.52 -22.37 6.15
C LEU A 606 -4.38 -22.39 7.43
N LEU A 607 -5.60 -22.91 7.35
CA LEU A 607 -6.44 -23.12 8.54
C LEU A 607 -5.94 -24.36 9.31
N VAL A 608 -5.41 -24.15 10.52
CA VAL A 608 -4.99 -25.26 11.40
C VAL A 608 -6.20 -26.10 11.81
N GLN A 609 -7.29 -25.41 12.17
CA GLN A 609 -8.59 -26.00 12.39
C GLN A 609 -9.62 -25.25 11.55
N ARG A 610 -10.17 -25.90 10.53
CA ARG A 610 -11.13 -25.30 9.60
C ARG A 610 -12.48 -25.11 10.31
N PRO A 611 -12.97 -23.86 10.51
CA PRO A 611 -14.30 -23.64 11.05
C PRO A 611 -15.37 -24.18 10.09
N LEU A 612 -16.48 -24.68 10.63
CA LEU A 612 -17.55 -25.26 9.82
C LEU A 612 -18.14 -24.19 8.86
N GLY A 613 -18.30 -24.55 7.59
CA GLY A 613 -18.82 -23.66 6.55
C GLY A 613 -17.80 -22.70 5.94
N ILE A 614 -16.57 -22.65 6.45
CA ILE A 614 -15.49 -21.84 5.85
C ILE A 614 -14.80 -22.64 4.75
N ARG A 615 -14.75 -22.06 3.54
CA ARG A 615 -14.03 -22.62 2.40
C ARG A 615 -12.52 -22.37 2.49
N GLN A 616 -12.12 -21.12 2.71
CA GLN A 616 -10.72 -20.68 2.63
C GLN A 616 -10.52 -19.43 3.50
N VAL A 617 -9.26 -19.17 3.86
CA VAL A 617 -8.79 -17.88 4.42
C VAL A 617 -7.58 -17.39 3.63
N ARG A 618 -7.39 -16.07 3.56
CA ARG A 618 -6.20 -15.41 2.99
C ARG A 618 -5.98 -14.05 3.65
N ASN A 619 -4.78 -13.51 3.55
CA ASN A 619 -4.46 -12.11 3.87
C ASN A 619 -4.21 -11.31 2.57
N PRO A 620 -5.20 -10.61 2.01
CA PRO A 620 -5.03 -9.91 0.72
C PRO A 620 -3.93 -8.84 0.71
N ALA A 621 -3.52 -8.34 1.88
CA ALA A 621 -2.39 -7.45 2.05
C ALA A 621 -1.28 -8.12 2.87
N ALA A 622 -0.04 -7.69 2.64
CA ALA A 622 1.10 -8.10 3.46
C ALA A 622 0.89 -7.71 4.94
N THR A 623 1.47 -8.48 5.85
CA THR A 623 1.47 -8.15 7.28
C THR A 623 2.20 -6.83 7.52
N HIS A 624 1.74 -6.05 8.49
CA HIS A 624 2.28 -4.72 8.82
C HIS A 624 2.47 -4.55 10.33
N ASP A 625 3.00 -3.39 10.72
CA ASP A 625 3.17 -2.92 12.11
C ASP A 625 3.89 -3.89 13.07
N TRP A 626 4.75 -4.78 12.56
CA TRP A 626 5.66 -5.58 13.36
C TRP A 626 6.97 -4.83 13.65
N ALA A 627 7.69 -5.22 14.69
CA ALA A 627 9.04 -4.74 14.98
C ALA A 627 9.92 -5.85 15.55
N PRO A 628 11.19 -5.99 15.12
CA PRO A 628 12.11 -6.89 15.80
C PRO A 628 12.41 -6.36 17.22
N PRO A 629 12.83 -7.25 18.15
CA PRO A 629 13.38 -6.80 19.42
C PRO A 629 14.55 -5.84 19.22
N GLU A 630 14.69 -4.90 20.14
CA GLU A 630 15.76 -3.91 20.10
C GLU A 630 17.14 -4.59 20.16
N ASP A 631 18.03 -4.14 19.29
CA ASP A 631 19.44 -4.53 19.30
C ASP A 631 20.28 -3.61 20.21
N VAL A 632 21.54 -3.99 20.40
CA VAL A 632 22.47 -3.28 21.29
C VAL A 632 22.76 -1.85 20.83
N ASP A 633 22.87 -1.60 19.53
CA ASP A 633 23.21 -0.28 18.99
C ASP A 633 22.00 0.66 19.04
N GLN A 634 20.81 0.13 18.74
CA GLN A 634 19.53 0.82 18.93
C GLN A 634 19.32 1.17 20.40
N SER A 635 19.55 0.24 21.32
CA SER A 635 19.41 0.47 22.76
C SER A 635 20.28 1.62 23.26
N ARG A 636 21.53 1.72 22.78
CA ARG A 636 22.41 2.85 23.13
C ARG A 636 21.85 4.19 22.66
N ALA A 637 21.32 4.23 21.45
CA ALA A 637 20.74 5.45 20.90
C ALA A 637 19.48 5.83 21.67
N ASN A 638 18.58 4.87 21.92
CA ASN A 638 17.26 5.11 22.50
C ASN A 638 17.27 5.34 24.01
N ALA A 639 18.15 4.68 24.75
CA ALA A 639 18.30 4.91 26.20
C ALA A 639 18.64 6.38 26.49
N ALA A 640 19.42 7.04 25.63
CA ALA A 640 19.71 8.46 25.75
C ALA A 640 18.50 9.36 25.41
N LEU A 641 17.60 8.92 24.53
CA LEU A 641 16.40 9.67 24.16
C LEU A 641 15.39 9.71 25.32
N ARG A 642 15.17 8.59 26.01
CA ARG A 642 14.20 8.50 27.12
C ARG A 642 14.58 9.41 28.30
N VAL A 643 15.88 9.51 28.61
CA VAL A 643 16.38 10.45 29.64
C VAL A 643 16.18 11.92 29.23
N ARG A 644 16.18 12.23 27.92
CA ARG A 644 15.95 13.61 27.45
C ARG A 644 14.49 14.01 27.54
N THR A 645 13.57 13.09 27.26
CA THR A 645 12.13 13.37 27.25
C THR A 645 11.47 13.21 28.61
N LEU A 646 12.01 12.36 29.52
CA LEU A 646 11.39 12.02 30.81
C LEU A 646 9.90 11.67 30.66
N ASP A 647 9.60 10.91 29.60
CA ASP A 647 8.24 10.51 29.19
C ASP A 647 7.29 11.69 28.89
N ARG A 648 7.83 12.88 28.57
CA ARG A 648 7.08 14.07 28.13
C ARG A 648 7.57 14.61 26.80
N ALA A 649 6.66 15.20 26.02
CA ALA A 649 6.97 15.81 24.73
C ALA A 649 6.66 17.32 24.76
N VAL A 650 7.69 18.16 24.93
CA VAL A 650 7.51 19.62 25.03
C VAL A 650 8.02 20.33 23.77
N SER A 651 9.28 20.11 23.42
CA SER A 651 9.88 20.65 22.21
C SER A 651 9.48 19.85 20.96
N VAL A 652 9.65 20.42 19.76
CA VAL A 652 9.45 19.68 18.50
C VAL A 652 10.35 18.45 18.45
N THR A 653 11.61 18.59 18.88
CA THR A 653 12.55 17.47 18.96
C THR A 653 12.10 16.40 19.96
N ASP A 654 11.45 16.77 21.07
CA ASP A 654 10.95 15.79 22.04
C ASP A 654 9.83 14.93 21.42
N HIS A 655 8.96 15.52 20.59
CA HIS A 655 7.92 14.78 19.87
C HIS A 655 8.53 13.79 18.86
N GLU A 656 9.61 14.20 18.19
CA GLU A 656 10.36 13.34 17.28
C GLU A 656 11.03 12.16 18.01
N ASP A 657 11.73 12.46 19.12
CA ASP A 657 12.45 11.48 19.92
C ASP A 657 11.49 10.51 20.63
N PHE A 658 10.35 11.00 21.13
CA PHE A 658 9.27 10.16 21.65
C PHE A 658 8.74 9.20 20.59
N ALA A 659 8.46 9.70 19.37
CA ALA A 659 7.97 8.87 18.28
C ALA A 659 9.01 7.84 17.80
N ARG A 660 10.32 8.15 17.83
CA ARG A 660 11.38 7.16 17.57
C ARG A 660 11.45 6.05 18.63
N GLY A 661 11.17 6.41 19.88
CA GLY A 661 11.11 5.47 21.00
C GLY A 661 9.92 4.51 20.94
N PHE A 662 8.86 4.88 20.21
CA PHE A 662 7.62 4.11 20.13
C PHE A 662 7.76 2.78 19.36
N ALA A 663 7.27 1.68 19.94
CA ALA A 663 7.38 0.36 19.31
C ALA A 663 6.60 0.28 17.97
N GLY A 664 7.21 -0.34 16.95
CA GLY A 664 6.66 -0.37 15.59
C GLY A 664 7.15 0.77 14.68
N ILE A 665 7.68 1.86 15.25
CA ILE A 665 8.21 3.00 14.47
C ILE A 665 9.69 2.78 14.16
N GLY A 666 10.03 2.81 12.88
CA GLY A 666 11.41 2.77 12.41
C GLY A 666 12.03 4.14 12.29
N ARG A 667 11.26 5.13 11.78
CA ARG A 667 11.72 6.51 11.60
C ARG A 667 10.63 7.48 11.99
N ALA A 668 11.02 8.60 12.57
CA ALA A 668 10.14 9.70 12.88
C ALA A 668 10.81 11.03 12.55
N ARG A 669 9.99 12.00 12.17
CA ARG A 669 10.34 13.42 12.07
C ARG A 669 9.21 14.27 12.63
N ALA A 670 9.55 15.29 13.40
CA ALA A 670 8.59 16.30 13.83
C ALA A 670 8.93 17.65 13.19
N ASP A 671 7.92 18.32 12.62
CA ASP A 671 8.04 19.64 12.02
C ASP A 671 6.99 20.59 12.62
N LEU A 672 7.34 21.86 12.80
CA LEU A 672 6.39 22.90 13.17
C LEU A 672 5.73 23.44 11.90
N VAL A 673 4.43 23.19 11.73
CA VAL A 673 3.67 23.54 10.53
C VAL A 673 2.65 24.63 10.85
N TRP A 674 2.41 25.55 9.91
CA TRP A 674 1.36 26.56 9.99
C TRP A 674 0.18 26.18 9.10
N ASP A 675 -1.01 25.99 9.68
CA ASP A 675 -2.22 25.56 8.96
C ASP A 675 -3.03 26.72 8.34
N GLY A 676 -2.50 27.94 8.41
CA GLY A 676 -3.21 29.17 8.04
C GLY A 676 -3.83 29.91 9.23
N ARG A 677 -3.93 29.27 10.40
CA ARG A 677 -4.55 29.81 11.62
C ARG A 677 -3.66 29.71 12.85
N ARG A 678 -2.95 28.60 13.01
CA ARG A 678 -2.12 28.29 14.18
C ARG A 678 -0.94 27.41 13.79
N HIS A 679 0.06 27.39 14.66
CA HIS A 679 1.15 26.42 14.57
C HIS A 679 0.71 25.09 15.19
N LEU A 680 1.06 23.99 14.53
CA LEU A 680 0.88 22.63 15.02
C LEU A 680 2.17 21.83 14.81
N VAL A 681 2.39 20.85 15.66
CA VAL A 681 3.48 19.88 15.51
C VAL A 681 2.98 18.74 14.62
N ALA A 682 3.60 18.57 13.46
CA ALA A 682 3.33 17.47 12.54
C ALA A 682 4.39 16.38 12.74
N VAL A 683 3.97 15.20 13.17
CA VAL A 683 4.83 14.03 13.34
C VAL A 683 4.59 13.06 12.18
N SER A 684 5.60 12.91 11.32
CA SER A 684 5.59 11.95 10.21
C SER A 684 6.43 10.73 10.57
N VAL A 685 5.88 9.54 10.34
CA VAL A 685 6.52 8.27 10.74
C VAL A 685 6.53 7.21 9.64
N LEU A 686 7.58 6.38 9.63
CA LEU A 686 7.64 5.14 8.86
C LEU A 686 7.81 3.96 9.82
N GLY A 687 7.25 2.81 9.44
CA GLY A 687 7.47 1.55 10.14
C GLY A 687 8.92 1.09 10.07
N VAL A 688 9.26 0.05 10.83
CA VAL A 688 10.64 -0.52 10.86
C VAL A 688 11.11 -1.04 9.50
N ASP A 689 10.17 -1.40 8.62
CA ASP A 689 10.43 -1.87 7.25
C ASP A 689 10.49 -0.71 6.23
N GLY A 690 10.38 0.54 6.70
CA GLY A 690 10.38 1.74 5.87
C GLY A 690 9.08 1.98 5.10
N ARG A 691 8.01 1.22 5.39
CA ARG A 691 6.68 1.43 4.80
C ARG A 691 5.83 2.37 5.66
N GLU A 692 4.75 2.85 5.08
CA GLU A 692 3.75 3.63 5.81
C GLU A 692 3.10 2.75 6.90
N PRO A 693 3.06 3.20 8.17
CA PRO A 693 2.38 2.48 9.23
C PRO A 693 0.87 2.32 8.97
N GLY A 694 0.28 1.24 9.48
CA GLY A 694 -1.17 1.08 9.47
C GLY A 694 -1.88 2.13 10.33
N ASP A 695 -3.17 2.37 10.05
CA ASP A 695 -3.97 3.40 10.74
C ASP A 695 -4.05 3.18 12.25
N GLY A 696 -4.03 1.91 12.68
CA GLY A 696 -3.93 1.55 14.09
C GLY A 696 -2.65 2.09 14.72
N LEU A 697 -1.48 1.88 14.09
CA LEU A 697 -0.19 2.34 14.62
C LEU A 697 -0.11 3.85 14.73
N LEU A 698 -0.66 4.56 13.75
CA LEU A 698 -0.80 6.01 13.83
C LEU A 698 -1.74 6.45 14.98
N ALA A 699 -2.85 5.73 15.21
CA ALA A 699 -3.81 6.05 16.26
C ALA A 699 -3.25 5.82 17.68
N ASP A 700 -2.51 4.74 17.89
CA ASP A 700 -1.88 4.46 19.18
C ASP A 700 -0.75 5.43 19.49
N LEU A 701 0.11 5.73 18.50
CA LEU A 701 1.16 6.74 18.65
C LEU A 701 0.55 8.12 18.95
N ARG A 702 -0.54 8.48 18.27
CA ARG A 702 -1.30 9.71 18.55
C ARG A 702 -1.81 9.71 19.98
N THR A 703 -2.38 8.62 20.45
CA THR A 703 -2.88 8.48 21.83
C THR A 703 -1.76 8.68 22.85
N ALA A 704 -0.62 8.03 22.65
CA ALA A 704 0.54 8.14 23.53
C ALA A 704 1.12 9.56 23.54
N LEU A 705 1.29 10.19 22.37
CA LEU A 705 1.78 11.57 22.26
C LEU A 705 0.80 12.58 22.86
N VAL A 706 -0.52 12.38 22.71
CA VAL A 706 -1.53 13.26 23.34
C VAL A 706 -1.42 13.21 24.86
N ASN A 707 -1.10 12.05 25.44
CA ASN A 707 -0.89 11.89 26.88
C ASN A 707 0.45 12.45 27.36
N ALA A 708 1.48 12.46 26.50
CA ALA A 708 2.83 12.91 26.84
C ALA A 708 3.08 14.41 26.57
N ARG A 709 2.32 15.02 25.65
CA ARG A 709 2.52 16.42 25.23
C ARG A 709 1.94 17.43 26.22
N ASP A 710 2.34 18.69 26.06
CA ASP A 710 1.62 19.81 26.66
C ASP A 710 0.20 19.95 26.05
N PRO A 711 -0.88 20.06 26.87
CA PRO A 711 -2.26 20.12 26.37
C PRO A 711 -2.56 21.26 25.37
N GLY A 712 -1.79 22.36 25.40
CA GLY A 712 -1.95 23.48 24.47
C GLY A 712 -1.29 23.28 23.11
N THR A 713 -0.48 22.22 22.95
CA THR A 713 0.23 21.94 21.69
C THR A 713 -0.65 21.17 20.74
N GLU A 714 -0.98 21.75 19.59
CA GLU A 714 -1.70 21.05 18.51
C GLU A 714 -0.80 20.02 17.84
N LEU A 715 -1.34 18.83 17.55
CA LEU A 715 -0.58 17.67 17.07
C LEU A 715 -1.32 17.01 15.92
N MET A 716 -0.56 16.66 14.88
CA MET A 716 -1.00 15.74 13.84
C MET A 716 0.04 14.62 13.71
N VAL A 717 -0.44 13.37 13.71
CA VAL A 717 0.39 12.19 13.48
C VAL A 717 -0.06 11.56 12.16
N CYS A 718 0.87 11.35 11.25
CA CYS A 718 0.63 10.86 9.89
C CYS A 718 1.72 9.90 9.41
N GLY A 719 1.38 9.08 8.42
CA GLY A 719 2.33 8.27 7.67
C GLY A 719 3.30 9.14 6.86
N GLY A 720 4.59 8.85 6.93
CA GLY A 720 5.61 9.49 6.12
C GLY A 720 5.65 8.92 4.70
N ARG A 721 6.21 9.70 3.77
CA ARG A 721 6.27 9.28 2.36
C ARG A 721 7.69 8.85 1.96
N MET A 722 7.88 7.57 1.70
CA MET A 722 9.11 7.07 1.07
C MET A 722 9.07 7.34 -0.43
N LEU A 723 10.03 8.12 -0.93
CA LEU A 723 10.25 8.36 -2.35
C LEU A 723 11.42 7.50 -2.82
N THR A 724 11.21 6.76 -3.90
CA THR A 724 12.27 5.96 -4.53
C THR A 724 12.92 6.72 -5.68
N TYR A 725 14.23 6.57 -5.85
CA TYR A 725 14.94 7.09 -7.01
C TYR A 725 15.84 6.05 -7.66
N ALA A 726 16.06 6.23 -8.97
CA ALA A 726 16.99 5.49 -9.80
C ALA A 726 18.31 6.26 -9.94
N LEU A 727 19.39 5.51 -10.14
CA LEU A 727 20.74 6.03 -10.28
C LEU A 727 21.42 5.46 -11.52
N THR A 728 22.04 6.33 -12.31
CA THR A 728 22.93 5.93 -13.42
C THR A 728 24.33 6.51 -13.22
N ILE A 729 25.35 5.65 -13.32
CA ILE A 729 26.77 6.02 -13.30
C ILE A 729 27.53 5.28 -14.41
N GLN A 730 28.68 5.83 -14.80
CA GLN A 730 29.72 5.10 -15.54
C GLN A 730 30.95 4.94 -14.66
N LEU A 731 31.62 3.80 -14.72
CA LEU A 731 32.84 3.53 -13.95
C LEU A 731 34.01 3.08 -14.83
N ALA A 732 35.22 3.45 -14.40
CA ALA A 732 36.47 2.83 -14.82
C ALA A 732 36.99 1.97 -13.67
N HIS A 733 37.40 0.73 -13.96
CA HIS A 733 37.95 -0.21 -12.97
C HIS A 733 39.43 -0.51 -13.26
N HIS A 734 40.16 -0.92 -12.24
CA HIS A 734 41.54 -1.33 -12.37
C HIS A 734 41.64 -2.67 -13.10
N PRO A 735 42.55 -2.85 -14.08
CA PRO A 735 42.63 -4.06 -14.92
C PRO A 735 42.91 -5.35 -14.13
N ASP A 736 43.58 -5.25 -12.97
CA ASP A 736 43.85 -6.40 -12.09
C ASP A 736 42.61 -6.91 -11.33
N HIS A 737 41.48 -6.20 -11.39
CA HIS A 737 40.22 -6.60 -10.76
C HIS A 737 39.21 -7.09 -11.80
N GLU A 738 38.47 -8.15 -11.49
CA GLU A 738 37.37 -8.60 -12.35
C GLU A 738 36.22 -7.58 -12.32
N ARG A 739 35.83 -7.08 -13.49
CA ARG A 739 34.80 -6.05 -13.65
C ARG A 739 33.49 -6.40 -12.95
N ALA A 740 32.98 -7.61 -13.15
CA ALA A 740 31.71 -8.04 -12.57
C ALA A 740 31.73 -8.00 -11.04
N ALA A 741 32.86 -8.35 -10.43
CA ALA A 741 33.06 -8.28 -8.98
C ALA A 741 33.09 -6.82 -8.48
N VAL A 742 33.76 -5.91 -9.20
CA VAL A 742 33.78 -4.48 -8.87
C VAL A 742 32.38 -3.87 -8.99
N GLU A 743 31.66 -4.13 -10.08
CA GLU A 743 30.29 -3.65 -10.27
C GLU A 743 29.34 -4.16 -9.19
N ALA A 744 29.44 -5.44 -8.81
CA ALA A 744 28.66 -6.02 -7.71
C ALA A 744 28.98 -5.35 -6.36
N ALA A 745 30.26 -5.10 -6.08
CA ALA A 745 30.71 -4.42 -4.86
C ALA A 745 30.25 -2.95 -4.82
N VAL A 746 30.27 -2.23 -5.94
CA VAL A 746 29.73 -0.87 -6.07
C VAL A 746 28.22 -0.86 -5.84
N ARG A 747 27.47 -1.79 -6.44
CA ARG A 747 26.02 -1.94 -6.18
C ARG A 747 25.74 -2.23 -4.70
N ALA A 748 26.56 -3.05 -4.04
CA ALA A 748 26.43 -3.31 -2.62
C ALA A 748 26.70 -2.06 -1.77
N SER A 749 27.80 -1.34 -2.03
CA SER A 749 28.14 -0.09 -1.32
C SER A 749 27.06 0.99 -1.47
N LEU A 750 26.53 1.18 -2.69
CA LEU A 750 25.47 2.14 -2.95
C LEU A 750 24.17 1.75 -2.23
N ARG A 751 23.78 0.46 -2.24
CA ARG A 751 22.60 0.00 -1.50
C ARG A 751 22.76 0.13 0.01
N ASP A 752 23.94 -0.15 0.56
CA ASP A 752 24.21 -0.01 2.00
C ASP A 752 24.15 1.44 2.47
N ARG A 753 24.71 2.37 1.69
CA ARG A 753 24.85 3.77 2.09
C ARG A 753 23.69 4.68 1.70
N LEU A 754 22.97 4.35 0.62
CA LEU A 754 21.92 5.19 0.02
C LEU A 754 20.58 4.46 -0.13
N GLY A 755 20.49 3.21 0.32
CA GLY A 755 19.26 2.44 0.34
C GLY A 755 18.36 2.77 1.55
N PRO A 756 17.28 2.00 1.73
CA PRO A 756 16.20 2.33 2.67
C PRO A 756 16.66 2.35 4.14
N ALA A 757 17.69 1.57 4.48
CA ALA A 757 18.28 1.54 5.82
C ALA A 757 18.97 2.85 6.23
N ARG A 758 19.31 3.73 5.27
CA ARG A 758 19.92 5.04 5.53
C ARG A 758 19.04 6.23 5.13
N ALA A 759 17.85 5.97 4.60
CA ALA A 759 16.92 7.00 4.13
C ALA A 759 16.28 7.76 5.29
N ASP A 760 16.67 9.00 5.55
CA ASP A 760 16.02 9.84 6.56
C ASP A 760 15.06 10.87 5.97
N PHE A 761 14.12 11.31 6.80
CA PHE A 761 13.18 12.36 6.43
C PHE A 761 13.86 13.71 6.20
N ALA A 762 13.31 14.48 5.26
CA ALA A 762 13.79 15.80 4.86
C ALA A 762 15.30 15.84 4.55
N SER A 763 15.84 14.70 4.11
CA SER A 763 17.24 14.55 3.74
C SER A 763 17.45 14.89 2.26
N THR A 764 18.70 15.19 1.93
CA THR A 764 19.12 15.49 0.56
C THR A 764 20.07 14.41 0.07
N ILE A 765 19.82 13.91 -1.15
CA ILE A 765 20.74 13.02 -1.86
C ILE A 765 21.51 13.83 -2.89
N ALA A 766 22.81 14.01 -2.64
CA ALA A 766 23.71 14.72 -3.53
C ALA A 766 24.58 13.75 -4.33
N ALA A 767 24.91 14.13 -5.56
CA ALA A 767 25.82 13.38 -6.42
C ALA A 767 27.17 13.06 -5.75
N SER A 768 27.68 13.95 -4.89
CA SER A 768 28.92 13.71 -4.14
C SER A 768 28.84 12.50 -3.22
N GLN A 769 27.69 12.21 -2.61
CA GLN A 769 27.51 11.04 -1.76
C GLN A 769 27.62 9.74 -2.57
N VAL A 770 27.06 9.73 -3.78
CA VAL A 770 27.19 8.61 -4.72
C VAL A 770 28.65 8.41 -5.13
N LEU A 771 29.34 9.49 -5.51
CA LEU A 771 30.76 9.44 -5.90
C LEU A 771 31.64 8.90 -4.76
N VAL A 772 31.41 9.33 -3.52
CA VAL A 772 32.12 8.83 -2.33
C VAL A 772 31.81 7.36 -2.06
N ALA A 773 30.54 6.96 -2.15
CA ALA A 773 30.12 5.59 -1.91
C ALA A 773 30.68 4.61 -2.96
N ALA A 774 30.67 5.00 -4.24
CA ALA A 774 31.21 4.19 -5.32
C ALA A 774 32.75 4.20 -5.33
N GLY A 775 33.38 5.37 -5.16
CA GLY A 775 34.84 5.52 -5.19
C GLY A 775 35.57 4.89 -3.99
N ALA A 776 34.88 4.60 -2.89
CA ALA A 776 35.44 3.87 -1.75
C ALA A 776 35.62 2.36 -2.01
N VAL A 777 35.09 1.83 -3.11
CA VAL A 777 35.19 0.40 -3.44
C VAL A 777 36.57 0.08 -4.04
N PRO A 778 37.31 -0.90 -3.49
CA PRO A 778 38.57 -1.33 -4.07
C PRO A 778 38.43 -1.75 -5.54
N GLY A 779 39.34 -1.29 -6.38
CA GLY A 779 39.32 -1.56 -7.82
C GLY A 779 38.59 -0.51 -8.66
N VAL A 780 37.95 0.50 -8.07
CA VAL A 780 37.38 1.64 -8.81
C VAL A 780 38.46 2.70 -9.05
N LEU A 781 38.69 3.08 -10.31
CA LEU A 781 39.63 4.14 -10.71
C LEU A 781 38.96 5.50 -10.88
N ALA A 782 37.77 5.51 -11.50
CA ALA A 782 37.01 6.73 -11.74
C ALA A 782 35.51 6.42 -11.80
N VAL A 783 34.70 7.42 -11.44
CA VAL A 783 33.24 7.38 -11.54
C VAL A 783 32.77 8.69 -12.15
N THR A 784 31.87 8.62 -13.13
CA THR A 784 31.28 9.82 -13.74
C THR A 784 30.23 10.47 -12.85
N MET A 785 29.86 11.70 -13.20
CA MET A 785 28.80 12.41 -12.50
C MET A 785 27.49 11.61 -12.55
N PRO A 786 26.90 11.25 -11.40
CA PRO A 786 25.69 10.43 -11.36
C PRO A 786 24.48 11.18 -11.88
N ARG A 787 23.59 10.46 -12.55
CA ARG A 787 22.24 10.92 -12.89
C ARG A 787 21.25 10.31 -11.89
N LEU A 788 20.53 11.17 -11.19
CA LEU A 788 19.49 10.80 -10.23
C LEU A 788 18.10 11.11 -10.81
N VAL A 789 17.16 10.18 -10.68
CA VAL A 789 15.78 10.34 -11.19
C VAL A 789 14.79 9.76 -10.19
N LEU A 790 13.79 10.54 -9.76
CA LEU A 790 12.69 9.99 -8.96
C LEU A 790 11.87 8.98 -9.77
N VAL A 791 11.58 7.84 -9.18
CA VAL A 791 10.78 6.76 -9.76
C VAL A 791 9.36 6.87 -9.21
N GLY A 792 8.35 6.87 -10.09
CA GLY A 792 6.96 6.66 -9.71
C GLY A 792 6.18 7.85 -9.13
N THR A 793 6.61 9.11 -9.31
CA THR A 793 5.82 10.25 -8.83
C THR A 793 5.00 10.90 -9.95
N GLY A 794 3.69 10.63 -10.00
CA GLY A 794 2.68 11.47 -10.66
C GLY A 794 2.30 12.71 -9.84
N ALA A 795 3.28 13.42 -9.25
CA ALA A 795 3.03 14.65 -8.50
C ALA A 795 3.16 15.89 -9.41
N PRO A 796 2.38 16.97 -9.19
CA PRO A 796 2.45 18.19 -10.00
C PRO A 796 3.83 18.81 -9.93
N GLN A 797 4.37 19.12 -11.11
CA GLN A 797 5.60 19.87 -11.29
C GLN A 797 5.36 21.32 -10.78
N PRO A 798 6.21 21.89 -9.90
CA PRO A 798 6.19 23.34 -9.71
C PRO A 798 6.57 24.01 -11.04
N PRO A 799 5.95 25.13 -11.43
CA PRO A 799 6.34 25.85 -12.64
C PRO A 799 7.78 26.34 -12.48
N GLY A 800 8.71 25.67 -13.16
CA GLY A 800 10.05 26.19 -13.37
C GLY A 800 9.99 27.44 -14.26
N PRO A 801 10.94 28.37 -14.13
CA PRO A 801 10.98 29.55 -15.00
C PRO A 801 11.16 29.09 -16.45
N GLY A 802 10.22 29.51 -17.30
CA GLY A 802 9.98 28.90 -18.60
C GLY A 802 11.12 28.99 -19.62
N ARG A 803 11.21 27.95 -20.43
CA ARG A 803 11.52 28.01 -21.87
C ARG A 803 10.71 26.91 -22.55
N GLY A 804 9.91 27.29 -23.53
CA GLY A 804 8.98 26.40 -24.21
C GLY A 804 9.70 25.39 -25.08
N ASP A 805 9.36 24.12 -24.88
CA ASP A 805 9.53 23.04 -25.85
C ASP A 805 8.16 22.36 -26.08
N PRO A 806 7.87 21.87 -27.29
CA PRO A 806 6.56 21.31 -27.66
C PRO A 806 6.32 19.92 -27.03
N PRO A 807 5.05 19.46 -26.95
CA PRO A 807 4.68 18.25 -26.21
C PRO A 807 5.10 16.98 -26.98
N GLY A 808 6.05 16.24 -26.41
CA GLY A 808 6.47 14.91 -26.87
C GLY A 808 6.01 13.81 -25.91
N GLU A 809 5.66 12.66 -26.48
CA GLU A 809 5.12 11.44 -25.85
C GLU A 809 5.77 11.04 -24.51
N ALA A 810 4.93 10.64 -23.55
CA ALA A 810 5.34 10.17 -22.25
C ALA A 810 6.17 8.87 -22.34
N ARG A 811 7.47 8.96 -22.02
CA ARG A 811 8.34 7.80 -21.72
C ARG A 811 8.34 7.52 -20.21
N PRO A 812 8.42 6.25 -19.78
CA PRO A 812 8.56 5.91 -18.36
C PRO A 812 9.90 6.47 -17.82
N GLY A 813 9.84 7.31 -16.77
CA GLY A 813 11.02 7.89 -16.11
C GLY A 813 11.14 9.42 -16.11
N SER A 814 10.06 10.18 -16.38
CA SER A 814 10.06 11.66 -16.40
C SER A 814 10.01 12.32 -15.02
N GLY A 815 10.91 11.94 -14.10
CA GLY A 815 11.14 12.66 -12.84
C GLY A 815 12.12 13.84 -13.01
N PRO A 816 12.21 14.79 -12.05
CA PRO A 816 13.23 15.84 -12.09
C PRO A 816 14.63 15.21 -12.17
N VAL A 817 15.36 15.56 -13.23
CA VAL A 817 16.73 15.12 -13.46
C VAL A 817 17.65 16.16 -12.83
N GLY A 818 18.47 15.76 -11.85
CA GLY A 818 19.39 16.67 -11.21
C GLY A 818 20.55 15.97 -10.51
N ALA A 819 21.63 16.71 -10.26
CA ALA A 819 22.74 16.27 -9.39
C ALA A 819 22.36 16.24 -7.89
N LEU A 820 21.10 16.58 -7.57
CA LEU A 820 20.57 16.75 -6.23
C LEU A 820 19.09 16.35 -6.20
N LEU A 821 18.71 15.51 -5.24
CA LEU A 821 17.32 15.22 -4.90
C LEU A 821 17.06 15.66 -3.47
N ILE A 822 15.95 16.36 -3.22
CA ILE A 822 15.62 16.92 -1.91
C ILE A 822 14.29 16.33 -1.44
N ALA A 823 14.31 15.62 -0.32
CA ALA A 823 13.10 15.22 0.38
C ALA A 823 12.58 16.40 1.21
N GLN A 824 11.27 16.65 1.18
CA GLN A 824 10.67 17.78 1.87
C GLN A 824 10.30 17.45 3.33
N PRO A 825 10.36 18.42 4.27
CA PRO A 825 9.72 18.29 5.57
C PRO A 825 8.19 18.30 5.45
N ALA A 826 7.49 17.99 6.55
CA ALA A 826 6.04 18.11 6.59
C ALA A 826 5.62 19.58 6.41
N ARG A 827 4.53 19.81 5.68
CA ARG A 827 4.07 21.16 5.31
C ARG A 827 2.57 21.18 5.04
N TRP A 828 1.96 22.34 5.24
CA TRP A 828 0.56 22.55 4.90
C TRP A 828 0.42 22.96 3.44
N VAL A 829 -0.36 22.22 2.64
CA VAL A 829 -0.57 22.47 1.21
C VAL A 829 -2.02 22.19 0.88
N ASP A 830 -2.67 23.12 0.15
CA ASP A 830 -4.06 22.98 -0.32
C ASP A 830 -5.09 22.64 0.77
N GLY A 831 -4.85 23.09 2.01
CA GLY A 831 -5.75 22.89 3.14
C GLY A 831 -5.55 21.58 3.89
N ASP A 832 -4.50 20.81 3.57
CA ASP A 832 -4.17 19.54 4.23
C ASP A 832 -2.67 19.43 4.55
N LEU A 833 -2.31 18.49 5.41
CA LEU A 833 -0.93 18.20 5.80
C LEU A 833 -0.28 17.27 4.76
N ALA A 834 0.69 17.79 4.01
CA ALA A 834 1.61 16.95 3.25
C ALA A 834 2.69 16.41 4.20
N PRO A 835 2.85 15.08 4.34
CA PRO A 835 3.79 14.48 5.28
C PRO A 835 5.25 14.69 4.85
N ALA A 836 6.17 14.53 5.81
CA ALA A 836 7.60 14.53 5.51
C ALA A 836 7.97 13.39 4.57
N GLN A 837 8.96 13.64 3.72
CA GLN A 837 9.42 12.71 2.69
C GLN A 837 10.81 12.17 3.05
N ALA A 838 11.07 10.91 2.72
CA ALA A 838 12.39 10.28 2.76
C ALA A 838 12.80 9.83 1.36
N LEU A 839 14.10 9.76 1.07
CA LEU A 839 14.63 9.32 -0.22
C LEU A 839 15.39 8.01 -0.07
N SER A 840 15.05 7.01 -0.88
CA SER A 840 15.74 5.73 -0.93
C SER A 840 16.09 5.34 -2.35
N LEU A 841 17.30 4.83 -2.56
CA LEU A 841 17.68 4.19 -3.81
C LEU A 841 16.81 2.94 -4.03
N ALA A 842 16.17 2.84 -5.20
CA ALA A 842 15.43 1.64 -5.59
C ALA A 842 16.40 0.48 -5.83
N GLY A 843 16.15 -0.66 -5.20
CA GLY A 843 17.12 -1.76 -5.06
C GLY A 843 17.61 -2.38 -6.38
N ASP A 844 16.81 -2.30 -7.43
CA ASP A 844 17.05 -2.83 -8.78
C ASP A 844 17.40 -1.75 -9.82
N GLN A 845 17.22 -0.46 -9.49
CA GLN A 845 17.36 0.66 -10.44
C GLN A 845 18.74 1.34 -10.35
N ILE A 846 19.80 0.53 -10.33
CA ILE A 846 21.18 1.01 -10.47
C ILE A 846 21.67 0.64 -11.87
N THR A 847 21.94 1.62 -12.71
CA THR A 847 22.56 1.41 -14.01
C THR A 847 24.04 1.77 -13.93
N ILE A 848 24.90 0.80 -14.20
CA ILE A 848 26.35 0.97 -14.27
C ILE A 848 26.76 0.67 -15.70
N ALA A 849 27.39 1.65 -16.35
CA ALA A 849 27.97 1.49 -17.69
C ALA A 849 29.50 1.65 -17.63
N GLU A 850 30.18 1.17 -18.66
CA GLU A 850 31.63 1.32 -18.78
C GLU A 850 31.99 2.75 -19.19
N MET A 851 33.05 3.28 -18.59
CA MET A 851 33.69 4.46 -19.13
C MET A 851 34.50 4.08 -20.38
N PRO A 852 34.35 4.80 -21.49
CA PRO A 852 35.08 4.53 -22.72
C PRO A 852 36.59 4.73 -22.59
#